data_AF-R8BWK6-F1
#
_entry.id   AF-R8BWK6-F1
#
_cell.length_a   1.000
_cell.length_b   1.000
_cell.length_c   1.000
_cell.angle_alpha   90.00
_cell.angle_beta   90.00
_cell.angle_gamma   90.00
#
_symmetry.space_group_name_H-M   'P 1'
#
loop_
_entity.id
_entity.type
_entity.pdbx_description
1 polymer ?
#
loop_
_entity_poly.entity_id
_entity_poly.type
_entity_poly.pdbx_seq_one_letter_code
_entity_poly.pdbx_strand_id
1 'polypeptide(L)'
;MDLSDLMSSRAAGTIGVDPETGRIMGNGRYSPSFGAGTYQAYFCADFIGAKIRKTGTFTGDNAIEDTAYMDSAQPAAEDAWRDKLSVVEVDSTGVDEEFLTTFWSGIYRTMLSPQNYTGENPYWNSSEPFYCIWDSFRAQHPLLTILDPGAQTEMVRALIDIYRFEGKLPDCRMSFCKGFTQGGSNADVVIADAFIKNIEEGIDWKTAYEAVVSDAEDEPMNWGLEGRGNLDSYHELGYIPWDDRDKKGSGPMSRTISRTVEYSYDDFCIATMAQTLGHKSDAEKYFNRSTNWQNLWNEEQEDIYRDPQEEIVWSDYLGFMQPRLLDGSWRYHNTRLCSPIHQFHSCYYDTAYDTYEGSPWLYSFFVPQDMASLVAAMGGKEMFVERLSYFHTSGIAYMGNEQSFLTVFQFHYGARPGLSSYFTHYYIPSQFNASVNGIPGNDDCAMGAFTAFAFMGFFPVAGQDVYLLIPPFFPEVKIRARNDQWAIIRAKNFDPQRKAIYIQSATLNGKKYTKNWITHDFFMKGGVLEFTVGETEGAWGTKEVDLPPSCRRRSTRISSSGQKSRYFEADSDEDDDSSIQGEFSAKKPRKSYGKSSAKKTKIVSDDDDDEDDYHDEEPEENGAQEEDDEEEYDDDEAPRVTIIPKPKLRDIDGVPYEDDKLHKNTLLFLKDLKANNKRSWLKLHDAEFRRSLKDWESFVETMTEKIVELDETIPELPVKDVIFRIYRDVRFSKDPTPYKPHYSAAWSRTGRKGPYACYYIHCEPGNVFVGGGLWHPEAGHIQKLRASIDERPRRWRRVLMDEAFRRTFLPKAKNTEESVIKTFTEENKGNALKTKPKGFIPEHRDIELLKLRNFTVGKKISDSVLTADNCQEQIAEIVQAMVGFITFLNDTVMPDLSNLDDDSSDDE
;
A
#
# COMPACT_ATOMS: atom_id res chain seq x y z
N MET A 1 -28.55 -4.14 30.08
CA MET A 1 -28.65 -2.92 29.25
C MET A 1 -30.10 -2.79 28.84
N ASP A 2 -30.69 -1.61 28.92
CA ASP A 2 -31.88 -1.31 28.12
C ASP A 2 -31.44 -0.55 26.87
N LEU A 3 -32.10 -0.80 25.74
CA LEU A 3 -31.79 -0.24 24.41
C LEU A 3 -32.98 0.57 23.86
N SER A 4 -33.91 0.99 24.73
CA SER A 4 -35.14 1.71 24.38
C SER A 4 -35.00 3.24 24.44
N ASP A 5 -34.03 3.83 23.75
CA ASP A 5 -33.81 5.30 23.80
C ASP A 5 -34.80 6.11 22.92
N LEU A 6 -35.57 5.45 22.04
CA LEU A 6 -36.64 6.08 21.26
C LEU A 6 -37.88 5.19 21.23
N MET A 7 -39.03 5.72 21.67
CA MET A 7 -40.31 5.00 21.57
C MET A 7 -40.60 4.66 20.11
N SER A 8 -40.77 3.37 19.81
CA SER A 8 -41.04 2.78 18.48
C SER A 8 -39.84 2.54 17.55
N SER A 9 -38.58 2.86 17.94
CA SER A 9 -37.42 2.55 17.09
C SER A 9 -36.95 1.10 17.19
N ARG A 10 -37.10 0.45 18.36
CA ARG A 10 -36.73 -0.96 18.62
C ARG A 10 -37.97 -1.78 19.00
N ALA A 11 -38.13 -2.95 18.39
CA ALA A 11 -39.16 -3.94 18.68
C ALA A 11 -38.57 -5.35 18.70
N ALA A 12 -39.26 -6.29 19.37
CA ALA A 12 -38.93 -7.73 19.37
C ALA A 12 -37.44 -8.06 19.57
N GLY A 13 -36.78 -7.39 20.53
CA GLY A 13 -35.36 -7.57 20.81
C GLY A 13 -35.10 -8.13 22.20
N THR A 14 -34.24 -9.14 22.27
CA THR A 14 -33.76 -9.76 23.51
C THR A 14 -32.29 -9.41 23.78
N ILE A 15 -31.83 -9.67 25.01
CA ILE A 15 -30.42 -9.64 25.40
C ILE A 15 -30.19 -10.78 26.41
N GLY A 16 -29.16 -11.59 26.17
CA GLY A 16 -28.73 -12.69 27.02
C GLY A 16 -27.31 -12.45 27.56
N VAL A 17 -27.01 -13.02 28.72
CA VAL A 17 -25.66 -13.05 29.29
C VAL A 17 -25.29 -14.50 29.57
N ASP A 18 -24.21 -14.95 28.94
CA ASP A 18 -23.66 -16.29 29.11
C ASP A 18 -23.06 -16.45 30.53
N PRO A 19 -23.39 -17.54 31.26
CA PRO A 19 -22.99 -17.71 32.66
C PRO A 19 -21.54 -18.17 32.86
N GLU A 20 -20.88 -18.75 31.85
CA GLU A 20 -19.53 -19.30 31.97
C GLU A 20 -18.47 -18.30 31.51
N THR A 21 -18.76 -17.58 30.42
CA THR A 21 -17.84 -16.67 29.73
C THR A 21 -18.10 -15.19 30.04
N GLY A 22 -19.30 -14.84 30.52
CA GLY A 22 -19.72 -13.45 30.71
C GLY A 22 -20.02 -12.69 29.42
N ARG A 23 -20.00 -13.39 28.28
CA ARG A 23 -20.37 -12.88 26.95
C ARG A 23 -21.80 -12.35 26.95
N ILE A 24 -21.98 -11.09 26.55
CA ILE A 24 -23.30 -10.48 26.38
C ILE A 24 -23.68 -10.56 24.91
N MET A 25 -24.82 -11.19 24.62
CA MET A 25 -25.38 -11.30 23.28
C MET A 25 -26.74 -10.61 23.24
N GLY A 26 -27.14 -10.06 22.10
CA GLY A 26 -28.47 -9.49 21.98
C GLY A 26 -28.89 -9.25 20.56
N ASN A 27 -30.19 -9.06 20.38
CA ASN A 27 -30.80 -8.78 19.09
C ASN A 27 -31.90 -7.72 19.21
N GLY A 28 -32.39 -7.25 18.08
CA GLY A 28 -33.63 -6.49 18.00
C GLY A 28 -33.98 -6.11 16.56
N ARG A 29 -35.27 -5.88 16.33
CA ARG A 29 -35.76 -5.28 15.10
C ARG A 29 -35.77 -3.78 15.27
N TYR A 30 -35.06 -3.07 14.40
CA TYR A 30 -34.93 -1.62 14.42
C TYR A 30 -35.63 -1.01 13.20
N SER A 31 -36.49 -0.04 13.45
CA SER A 31 -37.05 0.84 12.42
C SER A 31 -36.16 2.09 12.35
N PRO A 32 -35.61 2.46 11.18
CA PRO A 32 -34.75 3.63 11.07
C PRO A 32 -35.56 4.91 11.35
N SER A 33 -34.95 5.89 12.01
CA SER A 33 -35.57 7.22 12.16
C SER A 33 -35.62 8.00 10.85
N PHE A 34 -34.71 7.67 9.91
CA PHE A 34 -34.68 8.17 8.54
C PHE A 34 -34.24 7.01 7.62
N GLY A 35 -35.07 6.62 6.66
CA GLY A 35 -34.84 5.46 5.78
C GLY A 35 -36.11 4.64 5.57
N ALA A 36 -36.02 3.57 4.77
CA ALA A 36 -37.12 2.66 4.49
C ALA A 36 -36.79 1.23 5.00
N GLY A 37 -37.82 0.50 5.43
CA GLY A 37 -37.69 -0.89 5.89
C GLY A 37 -37.50 -1.03 7.41
N THR A 38 -37.05 -2.22 7.82
CA THR A 38 -36.74 -2.55 9.22
C THR A 38 -35.55 -3.50 9.25
N TYR A 39 -34.56 -3.22 10.07
CA TYR A 39 -33.30 -3.97 10.15
C TYR A 39 -33.32 -4.87 11.38
N GLN A 40 -32.90 -6.14 11.25
CA GLN A 40 -32.63 -6.97 12.42
C GLN A 40 -31.15 -6.84 12.75
N ALA A 41 -30.82 -6.23 13.89
CA ALA A 41 -29.43 -6.12 14.33
C ALA A 41 -29.15 -7.09 15.48
N TYR A 42 -27.96 -7.67 15.46
CA TYR A 42 -27.42 -8.58 16.46
C TYR A 42 -26.11 -8.01 16.99
N PHE A 43 -25.78 -8.27 18.25
CA PHE A 43 -24.49 -7.89 18.82
C PHE A 43 -23.99 -8.96 19.79
N CYS A 44 -22.66 -9.08 19.87
CA CYS A 44 -21.94 -9.90 20.82
C CYS A 44 -20.84 -9.03 21.45
N ALA A 45 -20.65 -9.11 22.75
CA ALA A 45 -19.66 -8.34 23.49
C ALA A 45 -19.06 -9.16 24.63
N ASP A 46 -17.75 -9.40 24.55
CA ASP A 46 -16.98 -10.09 25.58
C ASP A 46 -16.38 -9.08 26.58
N PHE A 47 -16.45 -9.42 27.88
CA PHE A 47 -15.97 -8.56 28.96
C PHE A 47 -15.01 -9.34 29.87
N ILE A 48 -13.72 -8.99 29.83
CA ILE A 48 -12.70 -9.62 30.67
C ILE A 48 -12.59 -8.85 32.01
N GLY A 49 -12.57 -9.58 33.13
CA GLY A 49 -12.27 -9.03 34.46
C GLY A 49 -13.46 -8.61 35.33
N ALA A 50 -14.71 -8.86 34.91
CA ALA A 50 -15.90 -8.59 35.70
C ALA A 50 -16.55 -9.88 36.24
N LYS A 51 -16.88 -9.92 37.54
CA LYS A 51 -17.62 -11.03 38.16
C LYS A 51 -19.10 -10.97 37.76
N ILE A 52 -19.61 -12.01 37.12
CA ILE A 52 -20.98 -12.07 36.61
C ILE A 52 -21.96 -12.10 37.80
N ARG A 53 -22.88 -11.13 37.88
CA ARG A 53 -23.84 -10.98 38.99
C ARG A 53 -25.21 -11.62 38.74
N LYS A 54 -25.66 -11.65 37.49
CA LYS A 54 -26.95 -12.23 37.07
C LYS A 54 -26.91 -12.56 35.57
N THR A 55 -27.49 -13.69 35.19
CA THR A 55 -27.46 -14.27 33.85
C THR A 55 -28.87 -14.53 33.33
N GLY A 56 -29.00 -15.02 32.10
CA GLY A 56 -30.29 -15.29 31.44
C GLY A 56 -30.74 -14.18 30.50
N THR A 57 -31.97 -14.28 30.01
CA THR A 57 -32.55 -13.36 29.00
C THR A 57 -33.28 -12.21 29.69
N PHE A 58 -32.89 -10.98 29.40
CA PHE A 58 -33.50 -9.78 29.97
C PHE A 58 -34.57 -9.19 29.04
N THR A 59 -35.68 -8.77 29.63
CA THR A 59 -36.67 -7.86 29.03
C THR A 59 -36.88 -6.69 29.99
N GLY A 60 -36.35 -5.51 29.63
CA GLY A 60 -36.13 -4.43 30.59
C GLY A 60 -35.16 -4.87 31.70
N ASP A 61 -35.47 -4.56 32.96
CA ASP A 61 -34.66 -4.94 34.12
C ASP A 61 -34.85 -6.41 34.58
N ASN A 62 -35.85 -7.12 34.04
CA ASN A 62 -36.17 -8.48 34.46
C ASN A 62 -35.45 -9.53 33.61
N ALA A 63 -34.53 -10.27 34.24
CA ALA A 63 -33.97 -11.50 33.70
C ALA A 63 -34.88 -12.71 33.97
N ILE A 64 -35.09 -13.52 32.94
CA ILE A 64 -35.70 -14.85 33.00
C ILE A 64 -34.54 -15.86 32.94
N GLU A 65 -34.62 -16.97 33.69
CA GLU A 65 -33.57 -18.01 33.77
C GLU A 65 -33.43 -18.88 32.51
N ASP A 66 -34.02 -18.47 31.38
CA ASP A 66 -33.69 -19.00 30.05
C ASP A 66 -32.52 -18.20 29.47
N THR A 67 -31.41 -18.86 29.12
CA THR A 67 -30.28 -18.23 28.42
C THR A 67 -30.58 -18.14 26.92
N ALA A 68 -30.69 -16.92 26.38
CA ALA A 68 -30.73 -16.68 24.94
C ALA A 68 -29.30 -16.50 24.41
N TYR A 69 -28.86 -17.46 23.60
CA TYR A 69 -27.58 -17.42 22.90
C TYR A 69 -27.73 -16.81 21.49
N MET A 70 -26.62 -16.30 20.93
CA MET A 70 -26.44 -16.14 19.48
C MET A 70 -26.00 -17.45 18.79
N ASP A 71 -26.38 -18.60 19.35
CA ASP A 71 -26.08 -19.95 18.83
C ASP A 71 -26.55 -20.17 17.39
N SER A 72 -27.49 -19.37 16.88
CA SER A 72 -27.89 -19.45 15.48
C SER A 72 -27.06 -18.57 14.54
N ALA A 73 -26.20 -17.68 15.05
CA ALA A 73 -25.52 -16.67 14.25
C ALA A 73 -24.02 -16.92 14.12
N GLN A 74 -23.32 -17.26 15.22
CA GLN A 74 -21.92 -17.70 15.14
C GLN A 74 -21.82 -19.05 14.41
N PRO A 75 -22.50 -20.12 14.86
CA PRO A 75 -22.58 -21.38 14.11
C PRO A 75 -23.07 -21.23 12.66
N ALA A 76 -24.06 -20.39 12.35
CA ALA A 76 -24.45 -20.19 10.94
C ALA A 76 -23.38 -19.45 10.12
N ALA A 77 -22.60 -18.55 10.70
CA ALA A 77 -21.47 -17.93 10.02
C ALA A 77 -20.31 -18.93 9.84
N GLU A 78 -20.03 -19.75 10.85
CA GLU A 78 -19.05 -20.85 10.77
C GLU A 78 -19.46 -21.89 9.73
N ASP A 79 -20.74 -22.27 9.67
CA ASP A 79 -21.28 -23.21 8.69
C ASP A 79 -21.32 -22.59 7.29
N ALA A 80 -21.64 -21.30 7.14
CA ALA A 80 -21.55 -20.59 5.86
C ALA A 80 -20.10 -20.52 5.36
N TRP A 81 -19.12 -20.23 6.23
CA TRP A 81 -17.70 -20.30 5.87
C TRP A 81 -17.25 -21.72 5.55
N ARG A 82 -17.72 -22.73 6.31
CA ARG A 82 -17.41 -24.14 6.07
C ARG A 82 -17.95 -24.63 4.74
N ASP A 83 -19.17 -24.25 4.38
CA ASP A 83 -19.79 -24.50 3.07
C ASP A 83 -19.01 -23.80 1.96
N LYS A 84 -18.73 -22.50 2.11
CA LYS A 84 -17.98 -21.70 1.14
C LYS A 84 -16.57 -22.24 0.87
N LEU A 85 -15.89 -22.74 1.90
CA LEU A 85 -14.55 -23.34 1.80
C LEU A 85 -14.57 -24.83 1.39
N SER A 86 -15.72 -25.52 1.45
CA SER A 86 -15.86 -26.96 1.13
C SER A 86 -15.55 -27.31 -0.34
N VAL A 87 -15.45 -26.30 -1.20
CA VAL A 87 -14.99 -26.42 -2.58
C VAL A 87 -13.52 -26.88 -2.68
N VAL A 88 -12.74 -26.80 -1.59
CA VAL A 88 -11.37 -27.35 -1.51
C VAL A 88 -11.26 -28.39 -0.40
N GLU A 89 -10.60 -29.52 -0.69
CA GLU A 89 -10.06 -30.45 0.30
C GLU A 89 -8.53 -30.55 0.15
N VAL A 90 -7.80 -30.68 1.26
CA VAL A 90 -6.35 -30.94 1.25
C VAL A 90 -6.00 -32.15 2.13
N ASP A 91 -5.06 -32.97 1.68
CA ASP A 91 -4.35 -33.89 2.56
C ASP A 91 -3.28 -33.08 3.31
N SER A 92 -3.42 -32.94 4.62
CA SER A 92 -2.48 -32.18 5.46
C SER A 92 -1.36 -33.05 6.04
N THR A 93 -1.19 -34.29 5.60
CA THR A 93 -0.20 -35.23 6.15
C THR A 93 1.22 -34.72 5.98
N GLY A 94 1.86 -34.33 7.08
CA GLY A 94 3.22 -33.80 7.08
C GLY A 94 3.33 -32.35 6.60
N VAL A 95 2.27 -31.56 6.72
CA VAL A 95 2.26 -30.12 6.44
C VAL A 95 2.18 -29.33 7.76
N ASP A 96 2.98 -28.27 7.87
CA ASP A 96 3.06 -27.41 9.06
C ASP A 96 1.74 -26.65 9.31
N GLU A 97 1.33 -26.47 10.57
CA GLU A 97 0.09 -25.77 10.96
C GLU A 97 0.07 -24.30 10.52
N GLU A 98 1.24 -23.65 10.51
CA GLU A 98 1.42 -22.30 9.97
C GLU A 98 1.10 -22.23 8.47
N PHE A 99 1.43 -23.27 7.71
CA PHE A 99 1.14 -23.35 6.28
C PHE A 99 -0.35 -23.60 6.01
N LEU A 100 -0.99 -24.46 6.80
CA LEU A 100 -2.46 -24.62 6.78
C LEU A 100 -3.16 -23.30 7.11
N THR A 101 -2.71 -22.60 8.14
CA THR A 101 -3.26 -21.31 8.57
C THR A 101 -3.08 -20.24 7.49
N THR A 102 -1.89 -20.16 6.88
CA THR A 102 -1.59 -19.21 5.78
C THR A 102 -2.47 -19.50 4.56
N PHE A 103 -2.59 -20.78 4.17
CA PHE A 103 -3.41 -21.22 3.04
C PHE A 103 -4.89 -20.87 3.20
N TRP A 104 -5.52 -21.31 4.30
CA TRP A 104 -6.94 -21.05 4.54
C TRP A 104 -7.24 -19.57 4.79
N SER A 105 -6.32 -18.84 5.45
CA SER A 105 -6.43 -17.38 5.60
C SER A 105 -6.33 -16.67 4.25
N GLY A 106 -5.50 -17.18 3.32
CA GLY A 106 -5.40 -16.67 1.96
C GLY A 106 -6.73 -16.77 1.21
N ILE A 107 -7.33 -17.96 1.16
CA ILE A 107 -8.64 -18.18 0.53
C ILE A 107 -9.75 -17.35 1.21
N TYR A 108 -9.75 -17.31 2.55
CA TYR A 108 -10.72 -16.49 3.30
C TYR A 108 -10.65 -15.02 2.88
N ARG A 109 -9.46 -14.42 2.78
CA ARG A 109 -9.31 -13.00 2.40
C ARG A 109 -9.77 -12.73 0.97
N THR A 110 -9.58 -13.66 0.04
CA THR A 110 -10.10 -13.54 -1.34
C THR A 110 -11.63 -13.63 -1.45
N MET A 111 -12.35 -13.86 -0.34
CA MET A 111 -13.81 -13.95 -0.29
C MET A 111 -14.46 -12.82 0.54
N LEU A 112 -13.68 -11.86 1.05
CA LEU A 112 -14.18 -10.72 1.85
C LEU A 112 -14.59 -9.50 1.01
N SER A 113 -14.03 -9.40 -0.18
CA SER A 113 -14.13 -8.28 -1.09
C SER A 113 -13.95 -8.83 -2.51
N PRO A 114 -14.52 -8.22 -3.55
CA PRO A 114 -15.39 -7.06 -3.46
C PRO A 114 -16.82 -7.47 -3.03
N GLN A 115 -17.53 -6.58 -2.33
CA GLN A 115 -18.72 -6.92 -1.52
C GLN A 115 -20.04 -6.84 -2.30
N ASN A 116 -20.98 -7.75 -2.06
CA ASN A 116 -22.29 -7.72 -2.72
C ASN A 116 -23.19 -6.65 -2.08
N TYR A 117 -23.39 -5.54 -2.79
CA TYR A 117 -24.28 -4.41 -2.44
C TYR A 117 -25.61 -4.40 -3.22
N THR A 118 -26.15 -5.58 -3.57
CA THR A 118 -27.38 -5.69 -4.37
C THR A 118 -28.55 -4.96 -3.70
N GLY A 119 -29.17 -4.04 -4.44
CA GLY A 119 -30.31 -3.24 -3.96
C GLY A 119 -29.95 -2.02 -3.10
N GLU A 120 -28.66 -1.74 -2.87
CA GLU A 120 -28.20 -0.56 -2.11
C GLU A 120 -27.72 0.62 -2.99
N ASN A 121 -27.73 0.48 -4.32
CA ASN A 121 -27.28 1.53 -5.24
C ASN A 121 -28.21 2.77 -5.25
N PRO A 122 -27.71 3.98 -4.92
CA PRO A 122 -28.50 5.21 -4.99
C PRO A 122 -28.56 5.82 -6.40
N TYR A 123 -27.71 5.42 -7.34
CA TYR A 123 -27.55 6.09 -8.64
C TYR A 123 -28.51 5.58 -9.72
N TRP A 124 -28.75 4.28 -9.76
CA TRP A 124 -29.70 3.66 -10.69
C TRP A 124 -30.34 2.41 -10.10
N ASN A 125 -31.54 2.08 -10.59
CA ASN A 125 -32.28 0.92 -10.14
C ASN A 125 -31.82 -0.33 -10.91
N SER A 126 -31.12 -1.23 -10.22
CA SER A 126 -30.62 -2.50 -10.75
C SER A 126 -30.64 -3.59 -9.68
N SER A 127 -30.69 -4.84 -10.12
CA SER A 127 -30.55 -6.02 -9.26
C SER A 127 -29.12 -6.60 -9.26
N GLU A 128 -28.17 -5.91 -9.88
CA GLU A 128 -26.77 -6.31 -9.92
C GLU A 128 -25.96 -5.70 -8.74
N PRO A 129 -24.87 -6.36 -8.29
CA PRO A 129 -23.96 -5.85 -7.23
C PRO A 129 -22.87 -4.87 -7.74
N PHE A 130 -21.91 -4.47 -6.87
CA PHE A 130 -20.96 -3.35 -7.10
C PHE A 130 -19.56 -3.62 -6.53
N TYR A 131 -18.50 -3.39 -7.32
CA TYR A 131 -17.15 -3.90 -7.02
C TYR A 131 -15.97 -3.03 -7.53
N CYS A 132 -14.79 -3.16 -6.90
CA CYS A 132 -13.47 -2.64 -7.35
C CYS A 132 -12.58 -3.81 -7.81
N ILE A 133 -11.73 -3.63 -8.83
CA ILE A 133 -11.14 -4.77 -9.56
C ILE A 133 -9.64 -4.70 -9.96
N TRP A 134 -8.91 -3.59 -9.75
CA TRP A 134 -7.56 -3.44 -10.32
C TRP A 134 -6.51 -4.41 -9.75
N ASP A 135 -6.45 -4.61 -8.44
CA ASP A 135 -5.51 -5.56 -7.84
C ASP A 135 -5.96 -7.01 -8.13
N SER A 136 -7.27 -7.21 -8.08
CA SER A 136 -7.94 -8.52 -8.10
C SER A 136 -7.88 -9.23 -9.47
N PHE A 137 -7.76 -8.52 -10.60
CA PHE A 137 -7.77 -9.19 -11.91
C PHE A 137 -6.57 -10.15 -12.08
N ARG A 138 -5.41 -9.84 -11.49
CA ARG A 138 -4.17 -10.60 -11.70
C ARG A 138 -4.19 -12.00 -11.07
N ALA A 139 -4.95 -12.17 -9.98
CA ALA A 139 -5.03 -13.43 -9.25
C ALA A 139 -6.43 -13.73 -8.68
N GLN A 140 -7.05 -12.79 -7.97
CA GLN A 140 -8.30 -13.06 -7.26
C GLN A 140 -9.45 -13.47 -8.19
N HIS A 141 -9.75 -12.71 -9.24
CA HIS A 141 -10.82 -13.07 -10.19
C HIS A 141 -10.56 -14.45 -10.85
N PRO A 142 -9.34 -14.74 -11.36
CA PRO A 142 -8.98 -16.09 -11.79
C PRO A 142 -9.17 -17.19 -10.72
N LEU A 143 -8.97 -16.89 -9.43
CA LEU A 143 -9.22 -17.85 -8.34
C LEU A 143 -10.72 -18.08 -8.15
N LEU A 144 -11.51 -17.01 -8.16
CA LEU A 144 -12.97 -17.08 -8.07
C LEU A 144 -13.59 -17.81 -9.27
N THR A 145 -13.04 -17.73 -10.50
CA THR A 145 -13.52 -18.56 -11.63
C THR A 145 -13.46 -20.07 -11.36
N ILE A 146 -12.61 -20.50 -10.41
CA ILE A 146 -12.44 -21.90 -10.01
C ILE A 146 -13.24 -22.20 -8.73
N LEU A 147 -13.02 -21.43 -7.66
CA LEU A 147 -13.54 -21.74 -6.33
C LEU A 147 -14.96 -21.23 -6.10
N ASP A 148 -15.37 -20.16 -6.77
CA ASP A 148 -16.66 -19.49 -6.56
C ASP A 148 -17.19 -18.85 -7.85
N PRO A 149 -17.46 -19.66 -8.90
CA PRO A 149 -17.87 -19.14 -10.20
C PRO A 149 -19.20 -18.39 -10.16
N GLY A 150 -20.04 -18.62 -9.14
CA GLY A 150 -21.26 -17.85 -8.89
C GLY A 150 -20.96 -16.38 -8.57
N ALA A 151 -20.12 -16.11 -7.55
CA ALA A 151 -19.73 -14.74 -7.24
C ALA A 151 -18.96 -14.07 -8.39
N GLN A 152 -18.11 -14.82 -9.11
CA GLN A 152 -17.44 -14.30 -10.31
C GLN A 152 -18.45 -13.90 -11.41
N THR A 153 -19.55 -14.64 -11.56
CA THR A 153 -20.63 -14.32 -12.50
C THR A 153 -21.32 -13.01 -12.11
N GLU A 154 -21.65 -12.84 -10.82
CA GLU A 154 -22.19 -11.60 -10.27
C GLU A 154 -21.23 -10.40 -10.50
N MET A 155 -19.92 -10.61 -10.34
CA MET A 155 -18.88 -9.60 -10.59
C MET A 155 -18.82 -9.17 -12.06
N VAL A 156 -18.90 -10.09 -13.01
CA VAL A 156 -18.93 -9.75 -14.44
C VAL A 156 -20.23 -9.01 -14.80
N ARG A 157 -21.37 -9.44 -14.27
CA ARG A 157 -22.66 -8.77 -14.51
C ARG A 157 -22.70 -7.34 -13.95
N ALA A 158 -22.12 -7.13 -12.77
CA ALA A 158 -21.95 -5.81 -12.17
C ALA A 158 -21.11 -4.85 -13.03
N LEU A 159 -19.98 -5.30 -13.60
CA LEU A 159 -19.17 -4.49 -14.51
C LEU A 159 -19.95 -4.09 -15.78
N ILE A 160 -20.70 -5.03 -16.35
CA ILE A 160 -21.58 -4.78 -17.51
C ILE A 160 -22.70 -3.79 -17.15
N ASP A 161 -23.26 -3.86 -15.94
CA ASP A 161 -24.30 -2.93 -15.49
C ASP A 161 -23.76 -1.51 -15.26
N ILE A 162 -22.57 -1.37 -14.65
CA ILE A 162 -21.87 -0.08 -14.54
C ILE A 162 -21.67 0.53 -15.92
N TYR A 163 -21.20 -0.25 -16.91
CA TYR A 163 -21.05 0.22 -18.28
C TYR A 163 -22.39 0.71 -18.90
N ARG A 164 -23.51 0.01 -18.66
CA ARG A 164 -24.83 0.42 -19.20
C ARG A 164 -25.31 1.78 -18.69
N PHE A 165 -24.94 2.17 -17.47
CA PHE A 165 -25.38 3.42 -16.85
C PHE A 165 -24.35 4.56 -16.90
N GLU A 166 -23.05 4.24 -16.90
CA GLU A 166 -21.95 5.22 -16.84
C GLU A 166 -21.17 5.33 -18.17
N GLY A 167 -21.31 4.36 -19.09
CA GLY A 167 -20.72 4.38 -20.44
C GLY A 167 -19.28 3.87 -20.56
N LYS A 168 -18.61 3.59 -19.43
CA LYS A 168 -17.25 3.03 -19.34
C LYS A 168 -17.15 1.96 -18.28
N LEU A 169 -16.12 1.12 -18.40
CA LEU A 169 -15.76 0.17 -17.34
C LEU A 169 -14.88 0.87 -16.27
N PRO A 170 -15.03 0.53 -14.99
CA PRO A 170 -14.17 1.03 -13.93
C PRO A 170 -12.91 0.17 -13.77
N ASP A 171 -11.75 0.78 -13.58
CA ASP A 171 -10.54 0.07 -13.11
C ASP A 171 -10.64 -0.18 -11.58
N CYS A 172 -11.24 0.75 -10.83
CA CYS A 172 -11.70 0.51 -9.47
C CYS A 172 -12.98 1.29 -9.15
N ARG A 173 -13.82 0.76 -8.24
CA ARG A 173 -14.99 1.46 -7.68
C ARG A 173 -15.26 0.98 -6.25
N MET A 174 -15.13 1.88 -5.27
CA MET A 174 -15.40 1.56 -3.86
C MET A 174 -16.78 2.05 -3.46
N SER A 175 -17.70 1.12 -3.23
CA SER A 175 -19.13 1.36 -2.98
C SER A 175 -19.73 2.29 -4.05
N PHE A 176 -19.84 3.59 -3.74
CA PHE A 176 -20.48 4.59 -4.58
C PHE A 176 -19.49 5.47 -5.36
N CYS A 177 -18.19 5.44 -5.02
CA CYS A 177 -17.17 6.30 -5.61
C CYS A 177 -16.39 5.60 -6.73
N LYS A 178 -16.20 6.28 -7.88
CA LYS A 178 -15.20 5.88 -8.87
C LYS A 178 -13.81 5.95 -8.24
N GLY A 179 -13.02 4.89 -8.38
CA GLY A 179 -11.61 4.85 -8.02
C GLY A 179 -10.75 5.46 -9.12
N PHE A 180 -9.46 5.62 -8.83
CA PHE A 180 -8.49 6.06 -9.83
C PHE A 180 -8.04 4.90 -10.74
N THR A 181 -7.76 5.19 -12.01
CA THR A 181 -7.12 4.23 -12.93
C THR A 181 -5.63 4.12 -12.63
N GLN A 182 -5.13 2.90 -12.47
CA GLN A 182 -3.80 2.65 -11.90
C GLN A 182 -2.78 2.31 -12.98
N GLY A 183 -2.65 1.04 -13.36
CA GLY A 183 -1.74 0.62 -14.43
C GLY A 183 -2.34 0.79 -15.84
N GLY A 184 -3.66 0.61 -15.99
CA GLY A 184 -4.37 0.40 -17.25
C GLY A 184 -5.90 0.53 -17.09
N SER A 185 -6.70 -0.17 -17.90
CA SER A 185 -8.16 -0.33 -17.69
C SER A 185 -8.51 -1.83 -17.68
N ASN A 186 -8.26 -2.50 -16.56
CA ASN A 186 -8.10 -3.95 -16.54
C ASN A 186 -9.43 -4.72 -16.38
N ALA A 187 -10.57 -4.03 -16.44
CA ALA A 187 -11.89 -4.65 -16.54
C ALA A 187 -12.02 -5.57 -17.78
N ASP A 188 -11.34 -5.19 -18.87
CA ASP A 188 -11.22 -5.97 -20.10
C ASP A 188 -10.67 -7.37 -19.82
N VAL A 189 -9.66 -7.47 -18.95
CA VAL A 189 -9.06 -8.75 -18.54
C VAL A 189 -10.04 -9.60 -17.73
N VAL A 190 -10.77 -9.01 -16.78
CA VAL A 190 -11.76 -9.73 -15.93
C VAL A 190 -12.90 -10.29 -16.78
N ILE A 191 -13.43 -9.50 -17.72
CA ILE A 191 -14.50 -9.90 -18.62
C ILE A 191 -14.02 -11.00 -19.59
N ALA A 192 -12.84 -10.84 -20.19
CA ALA A 192 -12.28 -11.82 -21.12
C ALA A 192 -11.92 -13.14 -20.42
N ASP A 193 -11.36 -13.09 -19.20
CA ASP A 193 -11.01 -14.26 -18.39
C ASP A 193 -12.25 -15.12 -18.09
N ALA A 194 -13.36 -14.48 -17.68
CA ALA A 194 -14.62 -15.17 -17.45
C ALA A 194 -15.23 -15.73 -18.76
N PHE A 195 -15.12 -14.98 -19.86
CA PHE A 195 -15.63 -15.38 -21.18
C PHE A 195 -14.94 -16.65 -21.70
N ILE A 196 -13.61 -16.64 -21.79
CA ILE A 196 -12.84 -17.77 -22.32
C ILE A 196 -12.87 -19.00 -21.39
N LYS A 197 -13.21 -18.82 -20.11
CA LYS A 197 -13.45 -19.89 -19.12
C LYS A 197 -14.91 -20.35 -19.05
N ASN A 198 -15.76 -19.94 -20.00
CA ASN A 198 -17.17 -20.32 -20.13
C ASN A 198 -17.96 -20.09 -18.82
N ILE A 199 -17.85 -18.91 -18.22
CA ILE A 199 -18.71 -18.44 -17.11
C ILE A 199 -19.96 -17.80 -17.75
N GLU A 200 -21.05 -18.54 -17.98
CA GLU A 200 -22.12 -18.07 -18.88
C GLU A 200 -23.42 -17.58 -18.20
N GLU A 201 -23.58 -17.75 -16.88
CA GLU A 201 -24.89 -17.68 -16.24
C GLU A 201 -25.50 -16.26 -16.18
N GLY A 202 -26.36 -15.96 -17.15
CA GLY A 202 -27.07 -14.67 -17.24
C GLY A 202 -26.19 -13.50 -17.70
N ILE A 203 -24.98 -13.76 -18.20
CA ILE A 203 -24.09 -12.70 -18.69
C ILE A 203 -24.48 -12.27 -20.11
N ASP A 204 -24.67 -10.97 -20.29
CA ASP A 204 -24.92 -10.34 -21.58
C ASP A 204 -23.60 -10.10 -22.32
N TRP A 205 -23.11 -11.15 -22.98
CA TRP A 205 -21.84 -11.09 -23.72
C TRP A 205 -21.82 -10.09 -24.87
N LYS A 206 -22.99 -9.68 -25.38
CA LYS A 206 -23.05 -8.63 -26.40
C LYS A 206 -22.71 -7.28 -25.79
N THR A 207 -23.37 -6.91 -24.69
CA THR A 207 -23.03 -5.65 -23.99
C THR A 207 -21.65 -5.71 -23.35
N ALA A 208 -21.18 -6.88 -22.88
CA ALA A 208 -19.80 -7.04 -22.42
C ALA A 208 -18.76 -6.75 -23.52
N TYR A 209 -18.99 -7.24 -24.74
CA TYR A 209 -18.11 -6.94 -25.87
C TYR A 209 -18.19 -5.46 -26.30
N GLU A 210 -19.39 -4.86 -26.28
CA GLU A 210 -19.57 -3.42 -26.49
C GLU A 210 -18.83 -2.57 -25.44
N ALA A 211 -18.76 -3.05 -24.19
CA ALA A 211 -18.04 -2.38 -23.10
C ALA A 211 -16.53 -2.37 -23.30
N VAL A 212 -15.90 -3.53 -23.51
CA VAL A 212 -14.44 -3.61 -23.69
C VAL A 212 -13.97 -2.89 -24.97
N VAL A 213 -14.79 -2.90 -26.03
CA VAL A 213 -14.53 -2.10 -27.24
C VAL A 213 -14.68 -0.59 -26.97
N SER A 214 -15.60 -0.18 -26.09
CA SER A 214 -15.74 1.23 -25.67
C SER A 214 -14.46 1.75 -25.01
N ASP A 215 -13.86 0.97 -24.10
CA ASP A 215 -12.61 1.32 -23.41
C ASP A 215 -11.41 1.39 -24.38
N ALA A 216 -11.38 0.55 -25.41
CA ALA A 216 -10.26 0.48 -26.37
C ALA A 216 -10.30 1.50 -27.53
N GLU A 217 -11.45 2.13 -27.79
CA GLU A 217 -11.70 2.97 -28.96
C GLU A 217 -12.22 4.38 -28.65
N ASP A 218 -12.90 4.58 -27.52
CA ASP A 218 -13.56 5.83 -27.16
C ASP A 218 -12.99 6.36 -25.84
N GLU A 219 -12.47 7.58 -25.85
CA GLU A 219 -11.72 8.14 -24.72
C GLU A 219 -12.64 8.98 -23.82
N PRO A 220 -12.75 8.66 -22.52
CA PRO A 220 -13.56 9.44 -21.60
C PRO A 220 -12.89 10.76 -21.18
N MET A 221 -13.72 11.75 -20.88
CA MET A 221 -13.30 13.09 -20.45
C MET A 221 -12.36 13.08 -19.23
N ASN A 222 -12.50 12.12 -18.33
CA ASN A 222 -11.56 11.87 -17.23
C ASN A 222 -11.17 10.38 -17.20
N TRP A 223 -10.20 10.02 -18.03
CA TRP A 223 -9.66 8.67 -18.06
C TRP A 223 -8.81 8.32 -16.82
N GLY A 224 -8.53 9.30 -15.95
CA GLY A 224 -8.01 9.05 -14.61
C GLY A 224 -8.97 8.27 -13.69
N LEU A 225 -10.23 8.04 -14.09
CA LEU A 225 -11.25 7.34 -13.29
C LEU A 225 -11.87 6.10 -13.97
N GLU A 226 -11.82 6.01 -15.30
CA GLU A 226 -12.49 4.98 -16.10
C GLU A 226 -11.92 4.92 -17.52
N GLY A 227 -11.97 3.76 -18.19
CA GLY A 227 -11.49 3.64 -19.56
C GLY A 227 -10.01 3.94 -19.77
N ARG A 228 -9.65 4.26 -21.02
CA ARG A 228 -8.27 4.48 -21.46
C ARG A 228 -8.08 5.88 -22.01
N GLY A 229 -6.90 6.47 -21.77
CA GLY A 229 -6.51 7.80 -22.27
C GLY A 229 -5.38 7.78 -23.29
N ASN A 230 -5.05 8.96 -23.85
CA ASN A 230 -4.07 9.13 -24.93
C ASN A 230 -4.33 8.20 -26.14
N LEU A 231 -5.59 7.87 -26.44
CA LEU A 231 -5.94 6.88 -27.44
C LEU A 231 -5.50 7.29 -28.85
N ASP A 232 -5.51 8.59 -29.19
CA ASP A 232 -5.03 9.07 -30.50
C ASP A 232 -3.56 8.69 -30.73
N SER A 233 -2.68 8.98 -29.77
CA SER A 233 -1.25 8.60 -29.88
C SER A 233 -1.06 7.09 -29.80
N TYR A 234 -1.81 6.39 -28.93
CA TYR A 234 -1.73 4.93 -28.84
C TYR A 234 -2.16 4.23 -30.14
N HIS A 235 -3.15 4.78 -30.86
CA HIS A 235 -3.62 4.26 -32.16
C HIS A 235 -2.68 4.64 -33.31
N GLU A 236 -2.17 5.87 -33.35
CA GLU A 236 -1.32 6.37 -34.46
C GLU A 236 0.13 5.86 -34.36
N LEU A 237 0.71 5.85 -33.16
CA LEU A 237 2.13 5.55 -32.92
C LEU A 237 2.35 4.12 -32.38
N GLY A 238 1.32 3.49 -31.83
CA GLY A 238 1.43 2.18 -31.19
C GLY A 238 2.11 2.22 -29.81
N TYR A 239 2.16 3.39 -29.17
CA TYR A 239 2.63 3.60 -27.79
C TYR A 239 2.11 4.95 -27.28
N ILE A 240 2.20 5.19 -25.97
CA ILE A 240 1.89 6.50 -25.36
C ILE A 240 3.21 7.29 -25.21
N PRO A 241 3.38 8.45 -25.87
CA PRO A 241 4.56 9.29 -25.70
C PRO A 241 4.55 10.05 -24.37
N TRP A 242 5.73 10.30 -23.78
CA TRP A 242 5.85 11.06 -22.52
C TRP A 242 5.55 12.57 -22.68
N ASP A 243 5.88 13.14 -23.83
CA ASP A 243 5.63 14.55 -24.16
C ASP A 243 4.27 14.78 -24.84
N ASP A 244 3.45 13.73 -25.02
CA ASP A 244 2.06 13.90 -25.45
C ASP A 244 1.30 14.79 -24.44
N ARG A 245 0.33 15.54 -24.95
CA ARG A 245 -0.56 16.38 -24.17
C ARG A 245 -1.96 16.07 -24.67
N ASP A 246 -2.68 15.32 -23.86
CA ASP A 246 -4.03 14.86 -24.19
C ASP A 246 -4.93 16.07 -24.49
N LYS A 247 -5.71 15.95 -25.57
CA LYS A 247 -6.59 16.99 -26.12
C LYS A 247 -8.07 16.60 -26.06
N LYS A 248 -8.35 15.33 -25.73
CA LYS A 248 -9.70 14.75 -25.74
C LYS A 248 -10.17 14.48 -24.31
N GLY A 249 -9.32 13.86 -23.50
CA GLY A 249 -9.56 13.58 -22.09
C GLY A 249 -8.62 14.32 -21.14
N SER A 250 -8.70 13.91 -19.87
CA SER A 250 -7.84 14.38 -18.78
C SER A 250 -7.48 13.23 -17.85
N GLY A 251 -6.24 13.20 -17.39
CA GLY A 251 -5.70 12.16 -16.50
C GLY A 251 -4.19 12.36 -16.24
N PRO A 252 -3.56 11.52 -15.40
CA PRO A 252 -2.15 11.66 -15.03
C PRO A 252 -1.21 11.47 -16.23
N MET A 253 -0.50 12.52 -16.64
CA MET A 253 0.33 12.57 -17.88
C MET A 253 1.66 11.78 -17.78
N SER A 254 1.59 10.60 -17.16
CA SER A 254 2.70 9.78 -16.70
C SER A 254 2.38 8.30 -16.95
N ARG A 255 3.18 7.39 -16.37
CA ARG A 255 2.92 5.93 -16.39
C ARG A 255 2.87 5.34 -17.81
N THR A 256 3.62 5.93 -18.76
CA THR A 256 3.51 5.60 -20.20
C THR A 256 3.93 4.18 -20.55
N ILE A 257 4.96 3.62 -19.88
CA ILE A 257 5.36 2.21 -20.01
C ILE A 257 4.23 1.32 -19.51
N SER A 258 3.80 1.49 -18.25
CA SER A 258 2.82 0.61 -17.63
C SER A 258 1.49 0.61 -18.38
N ARG A 259 1.00 1.81 -18.76
CA ARG A 259 -0.22 1.94 -19.58
C ARG A 259 -0.07 1.32 -20.96
N THR A 260 1.06 1.51 -21.63
CA THR A 260 1.27 0.91 -22.97
C THR A 260 1.30 -0.61 -22.93
N VAL A 261 1.92 -1.23 -21.90
CA VAL A 261 1.99 -2.70 -21.80
C VAL A 261 0.67 -3.31 -21.28
N GLU A 262 -0.03 -2.66 -20.34
CA GLU A 262 -1.36 -3.10 -19.91
C GLU A 262 -2.40 -2.94 -21.05
N TYR A 263 -2.47 -1.80 -21.75
CA TYR A 263 -3.35 -1.65 -22.93
C TYR A 263 -3.04 -2.65 -24.05
N SER A 264 -1.75 -3.04 -24.22
CA SER A 264 -1.36 -4.09 -25.17
C SER A 264 -1.87 -5.48 -24.74
N TYR A 265 -2.07 -5.70 -23.43
CA TYR A 265 -2.65 -6.93 -22.92
C TYR A 265 -4.18 -6.92 -22.96
N ASP A 266 -4.79 -5.78 -22.62
CA ASP A 266 -6.23 -5.55 -22.73
C ASP A 266 -6.69 -5.74 -24.20
N ASP A 267 -5.93 -5.23 -25.17
CA ASP A 267 -6.19 -5.47 -26.59
C ASP A 267 -6.07 -6.97 -26.97
N PHE A 268 -5.14 -7.73 -26.40
CA PHE A 268 -5.12 -9.18 -26.60
C PHE A 268 -6.40 -9.84 -26.05
N CYS A 269 -6.87 -9.41 -24.88
CA CYS A 269 -8.10 -9.90 -24.26
C CYS A 269 -9.33 -9.62 -25.15
N ILE A 270 -9.42 -8.41 -25.72
CA ILE A 270 -10.49 -8.07 -26.69
C ILE A 270 -10.35 -8.90 -27.98
N ALA A 271 -9.13 -9.16 -28.44
CA ALA A 271 -8.89 -9.95 -29.65
C ALA A 271 -9.38 -11.41 -29.53
N THR A 272 -9.22 -12.05 -28.36
CA THR A 272 -9.70 -13.41 -28.13
C THR A 272 -11.23 -13.48 -28.04
N MET A 273 -11.86 -12.49 -27.38
CA MET A 273 -13.32 -12.32 -27.41
C MET A 273 -13.84 -12.12 -28.84
N ALA A 274 -13.27 -11.16 -29.57
CA ALA A 274 -13.62 -10.84 -30.95
C ALA A 274 -13.50 -12.04 -31.88
N GLN A 275 -12.42 -12.83 -31.76
CA GLN A 275 -12.20 -14.04 -32.55
C GLN A 275 -13.30 -15.09 -32.31
N THR A 276 -13.70 -15.27 -31.05
CA THR A 276 -14.69 -16.27 -30.63
C THR A 276 -16.12 -15.86 -31.02
N LEU A 277 -16.45 -14.58 -30.88
CA LEU A 277 -17.74 -13.99 -31.27
C LEU A 277 -17.88 -13.81 -32.80
N GLY A 278 -16.78 -13.97 -33.57
CA GLY A 278 -16.78 -13.91 -35.03
C GLY A 278 -16.48 -12.52 -35.63
N HIS A 279 -16.11 -11.54 -34.81
CA HIS A 279 -15.69 -10.19 -35.20
C HIS A 279 -14.27 -10.20 -35.79
N LYS A 280 -14.11 -10.75 -36.99
CA LYS A 280 -12.80 -11.03 -37.62
C LYS A 280 -11.92 -9.79 -37.84
N SER A 281 -12.51 -8.66 -38.22
CA SER A 281 -11.79 -7.38 -38.39
C SER A 281 -11.17 -6.93 -37.07
N ASP A 282 -11.93 -7.09 -35.99
CA ASP A 282 -11.62 -6.55 -34.69
C ASP A 282 -10.57 -7.45 -34.04
N ALA A 283 -10.73 -8.77 -34.15
CA ALA A 283 -9.70 -9.74 -33.79
C ALA A 283 -8.35 -9.43 -34.48
N GLU A 284 -8.36 -9.15 -35.79
CA GLU A 284 -7.14 -8.77 -36.53
C GLU A 284 -6.55 -7.44 -36.04
N LYS A 285 -7.38 -6.41 -35.85
CA LYS A 285 -6.98 -5.09 -35.33
C LYS A 285 -6.33 -5.21 -33.94
N TYR A 286 -6.99 -5.90 -33.02
CA TYR A 286 -6.58 -6.01 -31.64
C TYR A 286 -5.40 -6.98 -31.44
N PHE A 287 -5.30 -8.09 -32.18
CA PHE A 287 -4.08 -8.91 -32.22
C PHE A 287 -2.86 -8.16 -32.80
N ASN A 288 -3.08 -7.13 -33.62
CA ASN A 288 -1.99 -6.27 -34.06
C ASN A 288 -1.59 -5.27 -32.96
N ARG A 289 -2.56 -4.54 -32.40
CA ARG A 289 -2.32 -3.60 -31.28
C ARG A 289 -1.75 -4.29 -30.04
N SER A 290 -2.04 -5.57 -29.79
CA SER A 290 -1.45 -6.30 -28.67
C SER A 290 0.07 -6.50 -28.73
N THR A 291 0.69 -6.17 -29.87
CA THR A 291 2.15 -6.13 -30.05
C THR A 291 2.77 -4.76 -29.76
N ASN A 292 1.97 -3.74 -29.40
CA ASN A 292 2.39 -2.35 -29.19
C ASN A 292 3.49 -2.18 -28.13
N TRP A 293 3.60 -3.10 -27.15
CA TRP A 293 4.74 -3.18 -26.22
C TRP A 293 6.10 -3.14 -26.92
N GLN A 294 6.21 -3.71 -28.13
CA GLN A 294 7.45 -3.74 -28.93
C GLN A 294 7.92 -2.34 -29.34
N ASN A 295 7.06 -1.33 -29.30
CA ASN A 295 7.41 0.05 -29.62
C ASN A 295 8.10 0.78 -28.46
N LEU A 296 7.94 0.31 -27.21
CA LEU A 296 8.69 0.81 -26.06
C LEU A 296 9.91 -0.06 -25.69
N TRP A 297 10.10 -1.22 -26.34
CA TRP A 297 11.29 -2.03 -26.15
C TRP A 297 12.52 -1.39 -26.81
N ASN A 298 13.42 -0.80 -26.01
CA ASN A 298 14.72 -0.33 -26.47
C ASN A 298 15.79 -1.40 -26.23
N GLU A 299 16.23 -2.06 -27.31
CA GLU A 299 17.29 -3.07 -27.32
C GLU A 299 18.64 -2.53 -26.81
N GLU A 300 18.88 -1.21 -26.90
CA GLU A 300 20.13 -0.56 -26.50
C GLU A 300 20.12 -0.02 -25.05
N GLN A 301 19.00 -0.12 -24.32
CA GLN A 301 18.93 0.43 -22.96
C GLN A 301 19.79 -0.40 -21.99
N GLU A 302 20.73 0.27 -21.32
CA GLU A 302 21.60 -0.29 -20.28
C GLU A 302 20.95 -0.18 -18.88
N ASP A 303 21.15 -1.19 -18.04
CA ASP A 303 20.85 -1.11 -16.60
C ASP A 303 22.06 -0.58 -15.83
N ILE A 304 22.06 0.75 -15.62
CA ILE A 304 23.10 1.50 -14.91
C ILE A 304 22.58 1.91 -13.53
N TYR A 305 23.34 1.61 -12.47
CA TYR A 305 22.97 1.90 -11.10
C TYR A 305 24.18 2.27 -10.23
N ARG A 306 23.93 2.76 -9.02
CA ARG A 306 24.97 2.90 -7.98
C ARG A 306 24.88 1.74 -7.00
N ASP A 307 26.02 1.15 -6.69
CA ASP A 307 26.12 0.11 -5.65
C ASP A 307 26.12 0.73 -4.24
N PRO A 308 26.11 -0.08 -3.15
CA PRO A 308 26.17 0.45 -1.78
C PRO A 308 27.51 1.10 -1.40
N GLN A 309 28.46 1.22 -2.32
CA GLN A 309 29.71 1.99 -2.20
C GLN A 309 29.64 3.31 -2.99
N GLU A 310 28.49 3.62 -3.60
CA GLU A 310 28.22 4.74 -4.52
C GLU A 310 28.96 4.67 -5.87
N GLU A 311 29.60 3.54 -6.19
CA GLU A 311 30.27 3.34 -7.48
C GLU A 311 29.24 3.05 -8.58
N ILE A 312 29.50 3.54 -9.80
CA ILE A 312 28.61 3.32 -10.94
C ILE A 312 28.88 1.92 -11.50
N VAL A 313 27.82 1.11 -11.56
CA VAL A 313 27.85 -0.26 -12.06
C VAL A 313 26.92 -0.39 -13.26
N TRP A 314 27.42 -1.06 -14.29
CA TRP A 314 26.66 -1.56 -15.42
C TRP A 314 26.42 -3.05 -15.17
N SER A 315 25.17 -3.51 -15.25
CA SER A 315 24.93 -4.96 -15.30
C SER A 315 25.15 -5.50 -16.71
N ASP A 316 25.25 -6.83 -16.84
CA ASP A 316 25.41 -7.52 -18.12
C ASP A 316 24.12 -7.53 -18.97
N TYR A 317 23.04 -6.86 -18.53
CA TYR A 317 21.72 -6.89 -19.15
C TYR A 317 21.45 -5.65 -20.03
N LEU A 318 21.16 -5.91 -21.30
CA LEU A 318 20.69 -4.93 -22.28
C LEU A 318 19.21 -5.18 -22.64
N GLY A 319 18.53 -4.16 -23.13
CA GLY A 319 17.16 -4.26 -23.63
C GLY A 319 16.12 -4.05 -22.54
N PHE A 320 15.36 -2.95 -22.54
CA PHE A 320 14.31 -2.69 -21.55
C PHE A 320 13.14 -1.92 -22.16
N MET A 321 11.99 -1.95 -21.49
CA MET A 321 10.92 -0.98 -21.75
C MET A 321 11.40 0.42 -21.35
N GLN A 322 11.25 1.39 -22.25
CA GLN A 322 11.73 2.76 -22.08
C GLN A 322 10.74 3.75 -22.71
N PRO A 323 10.45 4.89 -22.07
CA PRO A 323 9.58 5.92 -22.66
C PRO A 323 10.13 6.49 -23.96
N ARG A 324 9.22 6.89 -24.83
CA ARG A 324 9.49 7.59 -26.08
C ARG A 324 8.81 8.96 -26.12
N LEU A 325 9.31 9.81 -27.00
CA LEU A 325 8.71 11.09 -27.34
C LEU A 325 7.87 11.00 -28.62
N LEU A 326 7.09 12.04 -28.92
CA LEU A 326 6.26 12.20 -30.11
C LEU A 326 7.05 12.11 -31.42
N ASP A 327 8.33 12.50 -31.41
CA ASP A 327 9.25 12.39 -32.55
C ASP A 327 9.87 10.99 -32.73
N GLY A 328 9.54 10.05 -31.84
CA GLY A 328 10.06 8.69 -31.82
C GLY A 328 11.40 8.50 -31.10
N SER A 329 12.01 9.57 -30.57
CA SER A 329 13.25 9.48 -29.79
C SER A 329 13.02 8.89 -28.40
N TRP A 330 14.06 8.26 -27.83
CA TRP A 330 14.01 7.67 -26.49
C TRP A 330 14.26 8.71 -25.39
N ARG A 331 13.44 8.70 -24.35
CA ARG A 331 13.68 9.43 -23.09
C ARG A 331 14.44 8.51 -22.12
N TYR A 332 15.52 8.97 -21.50
CA TYR A 332 16.19 8.16 -20.47
C TYR A 332 15.29 7.99 -19.24
N HIS A 333 15.12 6.75 -18.80
CA HIS A 333 14.46 6.39 -17.54
C HIS A 333 15.33 5.35 -16.84
N ASN A 334 15.60 5.54 -15.54
CA ASN A 334 16.41 4.56 -14.82
C ASN A 334 15.63 3.24 -14.70
N THR A 335 16.29 2.14 -15.05
CA THR A 335 15.73 0.77 -15.10
C THR A 335 15.24 0.26 -13.76
N ARG A 336 15.85 0.71 -12.65
CA ARG A 336 15.58 0.27 -11.27
C ARG A 336 14.70 1.22 -10.48
N LEU A 337 14.37 2.41 -11.03
CA LEU A 337 13.49 3.37 -10.37
C LEU A 337 12.21 2.68 -9.90
N CYS A 338 11.76 2.97 -8.68
CA CYS A 338 10.56 2.35 -8.08
C CYS A 338 10.70 0.83 -7.88
N SER A 339 11.92 0.41 -7.51
CA SER A 339 12.20 -0.89 -6.87
C SER A 339 12.65 -0.67 -5.41
N PRO A 340 12.61 -1.70 -4.54
CA PRO A 340 13.05 -1.60 -3.15
C PRO A 340 14.47 -1.06 -2.97
N ILE A 341 15.34 -1.25 -3.98
CA ILE A 341 16.74 -0.80 -3.95
C ILE A 341 16.97 0.57 -4.61
N HIS A 342 15.99 1.17 -5.29
CA HIS A 342 16.15 2.49 -5.90
C HIS A 342 14.82 3.27 -5.99
N GLN A 343 14.69 4.29 -5.11
CA GLN A 343 13.55 5.21 -5.07
C GLN A 343 12.17 4.52 -5.10
N PHE A 344 11.99 3.52 -4.23
CA PHE A 344 10.85 2.60 -4.23
C PHE A 344 9.47 3.30 -4.34
N HIS A 345 9.26 4.38 -3.60
CA HIS A 345 7.99 5.09 -3.48
C HIS A 345 7.80 6.25 -4.48
N SER A 346 8.63 6.34 -5.53
CA SER A 346 8.58 7.48 -6.46
C SER A 346 7.52 7.39 -7.57
N CYS A 347 6.87 6.24 -7.80
CA CYS A 347 5.99 6.00 -8.97
C CYS A 347 4.51 5.79 -8.60
N TYR A 348 3.99 6.53 -7.62
CA TYR A 348 2.56 6.52 -7.31
C TYR A 348 1.71 7.30 -8.34
N TYR A 349 0.38 7.25 -8.16
CA TYR A 349 -0.68 7.69 -9.10
C TYR A 349 -0.33 8.81 -10.09
N ASP A 350 0.01 10.02 -9.62
CA ASP A 350 0.40 11.13 -10.49
C ASP A 350 1.83 11.59 -10.16
N THR A 351 2.78 11.20 -11.01
CA THR A 351 4.22 11.46 -10.86
C THR A 351 4.84 11.84 -12.21
N ALA A 352 6.14 12.16 -12.26
CA ALA A 352 6.84 12.51 -13.52
C ALA A 352 7.46 11.29 -14.25
N TYR A 353 7.15 10.08 -13.81
CA TYR A 353 7.80 8.82 -14.19
C TYR A 353 6.89 7.93 -15.04
N ASP A 354 7.49 6.94 -15.71
CA ASP A 354 6.83 6.22 -16.79
C ASP A 354 6.30 4.84 -16.41
N THR A 355 6.47 4.41 -15.17
CA THR A 355 5.89 3.18 -14.62
C THR A 355 4.98 3.50 -13.42
N TYR A 356 4.12 2.55 -13.02
CA TYR A 356 3.25 2.66 -11.85
C TYR A 356 3.64 1.64 -10.78
N GLU A 357 4.01 2.11 -9.58
CA GLU A 357 4.39 1.32 -8.40
C GLU A 357 5.44 0.20 -8.58
N GLY A 358 6.14 0.21 -9.70
CA GLY A 358 7.10 -0.80 -10.10
C GLY A 358 8.15 -0.23 -11.03
N SER A 359 9.23 -0.98 -11.22
CA SER A 359 10.37 -0.56 -12.02
C SER A 359 10.23 -0.95 -13.50
N PRO A 360 10.94 -0.27 -14.44
CA PRO A 360 11.08 -0.77 -15.80
C PRO A 360 11.65 -2.19 -15.87
N TRP A 361 12.44 -2.63 -14.90
CA TRP A 361 12.81 -4.03 -14.70
C TRP A 361 11.57 -4.95 -14.58
N LEU A 362 10.61 -4.60 -13.73
CA LEU A 362 9.36 -5.36 -13.56
C LEU A 362 8.47 -5.28 -14.80
N TYR A 363 8.20 -4.08 -15.33
CA TYR A 363 7.34 -3.92 -16.50
C TYR A 363 7.94 -4.49 -17.80
N SER A 364 9.27 -4.66 -17.87
CA SER A 364 9.90 -5.41 -18.97
C SER A 364 9.54 -6.89 -18.99
N PHE A 365 9.02 -7.46 -17.91
CA PHE A 365 8.49 -8.81 -17.88
C PHE A 365 6.98 -8.91 -18.19
N PHE A 366 6.26 -7.78 -18.31
CA PHE A 366 4.81 -7.79 -18.46
C PHE A 366 4.38 -7.87 -19.94
N VAL A 367 4.56 -9.05 -20.55
CA VAL A 367 4.01 -9.39 -21.89
C VAL A 367 3.33 -10.78 -21.88
N PRO A 368 2.33 -11.03 -21.01
CA PRO A 368 1.69 -12.35 -20.88
C PRO A 368 1.07 -12.90 -22.18
N GLN A 369 0.71 -12.04 -23.14
CA GLN A 369 0.18 -12.41 -24.45
C GLN A 369 1.23 -12.95 -25.43
N ASP A 370 2.50 -12.53 -25.32
CA ASP A 370 3.55 -12.75 -26.33
C ASP A 370 4.92 -13.03 -25.70
N MET A 371 4.92 -13.86 -24.65
CA MET A 371 6.13 -14.28 -23.94
C MET A 371 7.18 -14.91 -24.87
N ALA A 372 6.78 -15.59 -25.94
CA ALA A 372 7.72 -16.14 -26.93
C ALA A 372 8.56 -15.05 -27.63
N SER A 373 7.95 -13.92 -28.00
CA SER A 373 8.69 -12.80 -28.60
C SER A 373 9.45 -11.99 -27.55
N LEU A 374 8.94 -11.88 -26.32
CA LEU A 374 9.67 -11.27 -25.21
C LEU A 374 10.96 -12.03 -24.86
N VAL A 375 10.89 -13.37 -24.76
CA VAL A 375 12.05 -14.24 -24.54
C VAL A 375 13.08 -14.06 -25.66
N ALA A 376 12.64 -13.89 -26.92
CA ALA A 376 13.54 -13.60 -28.03
C ALA A 376 14.17 -12.20 -27.92
N ALA A 377 13.39 -11.18 -27.55
CA ALA A 377 13.84 -9.80 -27.36
C ALA A 377 14.84 -9.65 -26.18
N MET A 378 14.70 -10.48 -25.15
CA MET A 378 15.65 -10.58 -24.03
C MET A 378 16.91 -11.41 -24.34
N GLY A 379 17.15 -11.81 -25.60
CA GLY A 379 18.36 -12.54 -25.99
C GLY A 379 18.27 -14.07 -25.91
N GLY A 380 17.06 -14.64 -25.83
CA GLY A 380 16.82 -16.08 -25.80
C GLY A 380 16.54 -16.63 -24.40
N LYS A 381 16.26 -17.94 -24.32
CA LYS A 381 15.78 -18.60 -23.09
C LYS A 381 16.80 -18.55 -21.96
N GLU A 382 18.07 -18.76 -22.27
CA GLU A 382 19.16 -18.77 -21.31
C GLU A 382 19.30 -17.40 -20.64
N MET A 383 19.37 -16.33 -21.43
CA MET A 383 19.45 -14.94 -20.94
C MET A 383 18.16 -14.52 -20.22
N PHE A 384 16.99 -14.89 -20.75
CA PHE A 384 15.71 -14.64 -20.09
C PHE A 384 15.66 -15.26 -18.67
N VAL A 385 16.08 -16.52 -18.53
CA VAL A 385 16.10 -17.23 -17.24
C VAL A 385 17.14 -16.63 -16.29
N GLU A 386 18.33 -16.29 -16.79
CA GLU A 386 19.37 -15.62 -16.00
C GLU A 386 18.87 -14.27 -15.46
N ARG A 387 18.33 -13.44 -16.35
CA ARG A 387 17.80 -12.11 -16.06
C ARG A 387 16.61 -12.14 -15.10
N LEU A 388 15.69 -13.10 -15.25
CA LEU A 388 14.57 -13.29 -14.33
C LEU A 388 15.06 -13.80 -12.95
N SER A 389 16.07 -14.67 -12.92
CA SER A 389 16.72 -15.08 -11.66
C SER A 389 17.41 -13.89 -10.98
N TYR A 390 18.05 -13.00 -11.75
CA TYR A 390 18.65 -11.78 -11.24
C TYR A 390 17.62 -10.82 -10.66
N PHE A 391 16.49 -10.59 -11.34
CA PHE A 391 15.38 -9.78 -10.83
C PHE A 391 14.92 -10.23 -9.42
N HIS A 392 14.73 -11.53 -9.23
CA HIS A 392 14.33 -12.11 -7.94
C HIS A 392 15.41 -12.10 -6.85
N THR A 393 16.70 -12.10 -7.21
CA THR A 393 17.83 -12.25 -6.24
C THR A 393 18.60 -10.96 -5.96
N SER A 394 18.48 -9.94 -6.81
CA SER A 394 19.18 -8.65 -6.68
C SER A 394 18.52 -7.65 -5.72
N GLY A 395 17.32 -7.95 -5.22
CA GLY A 395 16.49 -7.03 -4.43
C GLY A 395 15.62 -6.08 -5.25
N ILE A 396 15.59 -6.22 -6.58
CA ILE A 396 14.71 -5.43 -7.46
C ILE A 396 13.24 -5.89 -7.34
N ALA A 397 13.01 -7.20 -7.21
CA ALA A 397 11.68 -7.76 -7.05
C ALA A 397 11.03 -7.37 -5.71
N TYR A 398 9.80 -6.85 -5.76
CA TYR A 398 8.95 -6.61 -4.59
C TYR A 398 7.70 -7.49 -4.66
N MET A 399 7.60 -8.48 -3.76
CA MET A 399 6.46 -9.41 -3.73
C MET A 399 5.25 -8.88 -2.94
N GLY A 400 5.31 -7.65 -2.42
CA GLY A 400 4.18 -6.96 -1.79
C GLY A 400 3.38 -6.08 -2.74
N ASN A 401 3.49 -6.30 -4.06
CA ASN A 401 2.65 -5.71 -5.10
C ASN A 401 2.42 -6.74 -6.23
N GLU A 402 1.25 -6.72 -6.85
CA GLU A 402 0.63 -7.81 -7.61
C GLU A 402 1.31 -8.08 -8.95
N GLN A 403 1.90 -7.06 -9.58
CA GLN A 403 2.51 -7.19 -10.90
C GLN A 403 3.73 -8.14 -10.86
N SER A 404 4.37 -8.28 -9.69
CA SER A 404 5.49 -9.21 -9.48
C SER A 404 5.06 -10.69 -9.48
N PHE A 405 3.80 -11.03 -9.21
CA PHE A 405 3.36 -12.41 -9.01
C PHE A 405 3.62 -13.32 -10.21
N LEU A 406 3.30 -12.85 -11.42
CA LEU A 406 3.48 -13.64 -12.63
C LEU A 406 4.96 -13.94 -12.90
N THR A 407 5.88 -13.05 -12.53
CA THR A 407 7.32 -13.20 -12.79
C THR A 407 7.89 -14.45 -12.11
N VAL A 408 7.41 -14.81 -10.91
CA VAL A 408 7.74 -16.07 -10.21
C VAL A 408 7.45 -17.30 -11.08
N PHE A 409 6.40 -17.25 -11.89
CA PHE A 409 5.97 -18.36 -12.75
C PHE A 409 6.53 -18.29 -14.18
N GLN A 410 7.14 -17.18 -14.60
CA GLN A 410 7.56 -16.99 -16.00
C GLN A 410 8.72 -17.89 -16.47
N PHE A 411 9.46 -18.54 -15.57
CA PHE A 411 10.47 -19.55 -15.94
C PHE A 411 9.90 -20.71 -16.77
N HIS A 412 8.58 -20.91 -16.75
CA HIS A 412 7.84 -21.82 -17.63
C HIS A 412 8.05 -21.52 -19.13
N TYR A 413 8.12 -20.24 -19.51
CA TYR A 413 8.39 -19.80 -20.89
C TYR A 413 9.88 -19.90 -21.23
N GLY A 414 10.75 -19.73 -20.22
CA GLY A 414 12.20 -19.98 -20.29
C GLY A 414 12.61 -21.45 -20.32
N ALA A 415 11.65 -22.39 -20.42
CA ALA A 415 11.87 -23.84 -20.38
C ALA A 415 12.54 -24.37 -19.08
N ARG A 416 12.35 -23.66 -17.96
CA ARG A 416 12.93 -23.97 -16.63
C ARG A 416 11.88 -23.91 -15.51
N PRO A 417 10.73 -24.61 -15.61
CA PRO A 417 9.63 -24.52 -14.62
C PRO A 417 10.04 -24.94 -13.20
N GLY A 418 11.15 -25.68 -13.04
CA GLY A 418 11.73 -25.97 -11.73
C GLY A 418 12.15 -24.72 -10.96
N LEU A 419 12.58 -23.65 -11.64
CA LEU A 419 12.92 -22.39 -10.98
C LEU A 419 11.69 -21.66 -10.43
N SER A 420 10.52 -21.78 -11.07
CA SER A 420 9.26 -21.29 -10.48
C SER A 420 8.90 -22.02 -9.20
N SER A 421 9.16 -23.34 -9.15
CA SER A 421 8.99 -24.13 -7.91
C SER A 421 9.97 -23.64 -6.83
N TYR A 422 11.25 -23.46 -7.17
CA TYR A 422 12.28 -22.91 -6.28
C TYR A 422 11.91 -21.54 -5.70
N PHE A 423 11.56 -20.56 -6.53
CA PHE A 423 11.22 -19.21 -6.06
C PHE A 423 9.93 -19.17 -5.24
N THR A 424 8.95 -20.02 -5.56
CA THR A 424 7.74 -20.16 -4.72
C THR A 424 8.08 -20.71 -3.33
N HIS A 425 8.90 -21.76 -3.26
CA HIS A 425 9.40 -22.33 -2.00
C HIS A 425 10.39 -21.41 -1.26
N TYR A 426 10.94 -20.38 -1.92
CA TYR A 426 11.70 -19.31 -1.28
C TYR A 426 10.77 -18.22 -0.70
N TYR A 427 9.86 -17.67 -1.51
CA TYR A 427 9.04 -16.51 -1.11
C TYR A 427 7.99 -16.85 -0.05
N ILE A 428 7.28 -17.97 -0.16
CA ILE A 428 6.24 -18.33 0.82
C ILE A 428 6.80 -18.36 2.25
N PRO A 429 7.74 -19.24 2.63
CA PRO A 429 8.23 -19.28 4.01
C PRO A 429 9.05 -18.06 4.46
N SER A 430 9.48 -17.18 3.55
CA SER A 430 10.25 -15.98 3.91
C SER A 430 9.40 -14.71 4.06
N GLN A 431 8.22 -14.65 3.43
CA GLN A 431 7.39 -13.43 3.37
C GLN A 431 5.91 -13.66 3.67
N PHE A 432 5.41 -14.91 3.62
CA PHE A 432 4.01 -15.26 3.83
C PHE A 432 3.86 -16.24 5.00
N ASN A 433 3.22 -15.82 6.09
CA ASN A 433 3.10 -16.63 7.31
C ASN A 433 1.83 -16.27 8.11
N ALA A 434 1.61 -16.98 9.22
CA ALA A 434 0.39 -16.84 10.04
C ALA A 434 0.44 -15.68 11.06
N SER A 435 1.50 -14.86 11.08
CA SER A 435 1.62 -13.72 12.01
C SER A 435 0.80 -12.50 11.55
N VAL A 436 0.63 -11.52 12.46
CA VAL A 436 -0.11 -10.27 12.18
C VAL A 436 0.48 -9.46 11.02
N ASN A 437 1.80 -9.55 10.80
CA ASN A 437 2.49 -8.92 9.67
C ASN A 437 2.93 -9.98 8.64
N GLY A 438 2.15 -11.06 8.49
CA GLY A 438 2.49 -12.25 7.72
C GLY A 438 2.31 -12.13 6.20
N ILE A 439 2.32 -10.92 5.65
CA ILE A 439 2.32 -10.63 4.21
C ILE A 439 3.28 -9.47 3.89
N PRO A 440 3.92 -9.41 2.71
CA PRO A 440 4.98 -8.45 2.39
C PRO A 440 4.51 -7.04 1.97
N GLY A 441 3.21 -6.82 1.83
CA GLY A 441 2.60 -5.56 1.42
C GLY A 441 1.17 -5.45 1.93
N ASN A 442 0.36 -4.62 1.29
CA ASN A 442 -1.09 -4.69 1.44
C ASN A 442 -1.59 -6.08 0.98
N ASP A 443 -2.76 -6.53 1.44
CA ASP A 443 -3.33 -7.79 0.95
C ASP A 443 -3.97 -7.64 -0.43
N ASP A 444 -4.62 -6.48 -0.65
CA ASP A 444 -5.33 -6.03 -1.87
C ASP A 444 -6.13 -7.15 -2.58
N CYS A 445 -6.67 -8.05 -1.75
CA CYS A 445 -7.37 -9.30 -2.10
C CYS A 445 -6.55 -10.26 -3.00
N ALA A 446 -5.27 -9.99 -3.23
CA ALA A 446 -4.45 -10.65 -4.22
C ALA A 446 -3.20 -11.35 -3.62
N MET A 447 -2.65 -10.89 -2.48
CA MET A 447 -1.67 -11.67 -1.69
C MET A 447 -2.25 -13.00 -1.21
N GLY A 448 -3.50 -12.97 -0.73
CA GLY A 448 -4.27 -14.16 -0.40
C GLY A 448 -4.47 -15.10 -1.60
N ALA A 449 -4.71 -14.54 -2.80
CA ALA A 449 -4.88 -15.32 -4.01
C ALA A 449 -3.56 -15.94 -4.51
N PHE A 450 -2.46 -15.18 -4.49
CA PHE A 450 -1.12 -15.65 -4.84
C PHE A 450 -0.70 -16.85 -3.99
N THR A 451 -0.85 -16.73 -2.66
CA THR A 451 -0.55 -17.84 -1.75
C THR A 451 -1.47 -19.02 -2.02
N ALA A 452 -2.79 -18.84 -2.10
CA ALA A 452 -3.74 -19.94 -2.37
C ALA A 452 -3.36 -20.72 -3.64
N PHE A 453 -3.09 -20.05 -4.76
CA PHE A 453 -2.64 -20.67 -6.00
C PHE A 453 -1.34 -21.47 -5.85
N ALA A 454 -0.31 -20.84 -5.29
CA ALA A 454 0.98 -21.45 -5.08
C ALA A 454 0.89 -22.70 -4.17
N PHE A 455 0.11 -22.63 -3.09
CA PHE A 455 -0.16 -23.76 -2.20
C PHE A 455 -0.88 -24.91 -2.93
N MET A 456 -1.84 -24.61 -3.83
CA MET A 456 -2.54 -25.61 -4.65
C MET A 456 -1.73 -26.18 -5.82
N GLY A 457 -0.56 -25.60 -6.13
CA GLY A 457 0.37 -26.10 -7.14
C GLY A 457 0.22 -25.51 -8.54
N PHE A 458 -0.46 -24.37 -8.70
CA PHE A 458 -0.60 -23.74 -10.03
C PHE A 458 -0.93 -22.26 -9.95
N PHE A 459 -0.55 -21.46 -10.95
CA PHE A 459 -0.82 -20.01 -10.99
C PHE A 459 -1.41 -19.58 -12.35
N PRO A 460 -2.41 -18.69 -12.38
CA PRO A 460 -3.09 -18.29 -13.62
C PRO A 460 -2.26 -17.34 -14.49
N VAL A 461 -2.53 -17.37 -15.79
CA VAL A 461 -2.29 -16.22 -16.67
C VAL A 461 -3.66 -15.56 -16.89
N ALA A 462 -4.01 -14.59 -16.05
CA ALA A 462 -5.34 -13.95 -16.06
C ALA A 462 -5.69 -13.38 -17.43
N GLY A 463 -6.88 -13.69 -17.97
CA GLY A 463 -7.28 -13.38 -19.35
C GLY A 463 -6.99 -14.51 -20.36
N GLN A 464 -6.41 -15.63 -19.92
CA GLN A 464 -6.05 -16.78 -20.76
C GLN A 464 -6.46 -18.13 -20.14
N ASP A 465 -6.63 -19.13 -21.01
CA ASP A 465 -6.94 -20.51 -20.64
C ASP A 465 -5.66 -21.28 -20.26
N VAL A 466 -4.86 -20.68 -19.36
CA VAL A 466 -3.51 -21.14 -19.01
C VAL A 466 -3.27 -20.99 -17.51
N TYR A 467 -2.89 -22.12 -16.89
CA TYR A 467 -2.39 -22.18 -15.52
C TYR A 467 -1.02 -22.86 -15.52
N LEU A 468 -0.01 -22.19 -14.96
CA LEU A 468 1.39 -22.62 -14.90
C LEU A 468 1.59 -23.55 -13.69
N LEU A 469 2.25 -24.70 -13.86
CA LEU A 469 2.27 -25.80 -12.88
C LEU A 469 3.55 -25.85 -12.02
N ILE A 470 3.37 -25.96 -10.72
CA ILE A 470 4.42 -26.34 -9.75
C ILE A 470 3.92 -27.52 -8.90
N PRO A 471 4.74 -28.17 -8.06
CA PRO A 471 4.20 -29.08 -7.06
C PRO A 471 3.27 -28.35 -6.09
N PRO A 472 2.15 -28.96 -5.65
CA PRO A 472 1.39 -28.46 -4.51
C PRO A 472 2.23 -28.54 -3.23
N PHE A 473 1.93 -27.67 -2.28
CA PHE A 473 2.51 -27.66 -0.93
C PHE A 473 1.90 -28.72 0.00
N PHE A 474 0.99 -29.54 -0.55
CA PHE A 474 0.29 -30.65 0.11
C PHE A 474 0.55 -31.96 -0.66
N PRO A 475 0.53 -33.13 0.01
CA PRO A 475 0.48 -34.43 -0.66
C PRO A 475 -0.64 -34.54 -1.72
N GLU A 476 -1.81 -33.99 -1.43
CA GLU A 476 -2.97 -33.93 -2.34
C GLU A 476 -3.82 -32.68 -2.07
N VAL A 477 -4.31 -32.07 -3.14
CA VAL A 477 -5.33 -31.02 -3.14
C VAL A 477 -6.46 -31.46 -4.06
N LYS A 478 -7.71 -31.31 -3.63
CA LYS A 478 -8.89 -31.54 -4.45
C LYS A 478 -9.69 -30.26 -4.51
N ILE A 479 -10.14 -29.89 -5.71
CA ILE A 479 -10.99 -28.74 -5.96
C ILE A 479 -12.28 -29.26 -6.60
N ARG A 480 -13.44 -28.80 -6.13
CA ARG A 480 -14.73 -29.20 -6.67
C ARG A 480 -14.88 -28.66 -8.09
N ALA A 481 -15.02 -29.55 -9.06
CA ALA A 481 -15.24 -29.19 -10.45
C ALA A 481 -16.70 -28.84 -10.71
N ARG A 482 -16.98 -28.04 -11.75
CA ARG A 482 -18.35 -27.58 -12.08
C ARG A 482 -19.34 -28.70 -12.47
N ASN A 483 -18.87 -29.95 -12.61
CA ASN A 483 -19.68 -31.14 -12.86
C ASN A 483 -19.78 -32.08 -11.62
N ASP A 484 -19.60 -31.53 -10.42
CA ASP A 484 -19.57 -32.21 -9.13
C ASP A 484 -18.48 -33.28 -8.95
N GLN A 485 -17.58 -33.46 -9.92
CA GLN A 485 -16.38 -34.29 -9.77
C GLN A 485 -15.28 -33.53 -9.01
N TRP A 486 -14.20 -34.23 -8.69
CA TRP A 486 -13.00 -33.61 -8.12
C TRP A 486 -11.94 -33.38 -9.19
N ALA A 487 -11.38 -32.17 -9.23
CA ALA A 487 -10.10 -31.86 -9.86
C ALA A 487 -9.00 -32.05 -8.81
N ILE A 488 -8.26 -33.15 -8.91
CA ILE A 488 -7.28 -33.61 -7.91
C ILE A 488 -5.86 -33.35 -8.41
N ILE A 489 -5.07 -32.61 -7.64
CA ILE A 489 -3.64 -32.38 -7.86
C ILE A 489 -2.87 -33.11 -6.76
N ARG A 490 -1.99 -34.06 -7.11
CA ARG A 490 -1.29 -34.93 -6.15
C ARG A 490 0.23 -34.94 -6.36
N ALA A 491 0.99 -34.88 -5.28
CA ALA A 491 2.44 -35.02 -5.27
C ALA A 491 2.89 -36.40 -4.74
N LYS A 492 3.30 -37.31 -5.63
CA LYS A 492 4.03 -38.53 -5.26
C LYS A 492 5.47 -38.19 -4.87
N ASN A 493 5.94 -38.82 -3.80
CA ASN A 493 7.19 -38.49 -3.09
C ASN A 493 7.16 -37.11 -2.42
N PHE A 494 5.98 -36.64 -1.98
CA PHE A 494 5.88 -35.43 -1.15
C PHE A 494 6.86 -35.50 0.03
N ASP A 495 7.64 -34.44 0.22
CA ASP A 495 8.62 -34.32 1.30
C ASP A 495 8.21 -33.19 2.27
N PRO A 496 7.81 -33.52 3.51
CA PRO A 496 7.56 -32.55 4.58
C PRO A 496 8.72 -31.56 4.81
N GLN A 497 9.96 -31.97 4.53
CA GLN A 497 11.14 -31.11 4.68
C GLN A 497 11.36 -30.15 3.51
N ARG A 498 10.48 -30.18 2.49
CA ARG A 498 10.48 -29.26 1.34
C ARG A 498 11.81 -29.25 0.57
N LYS A 499 12.48 -30.40 0.46
CA LYS A 499 13.63 -30.61 -0.44
C LYS A 499 13.16 -31.13 -1.80
N ALA A 500 12.20 -32.06 -1.82
CA ALA A 500 11.67 -32.63 -3.05
C ALA A 500 10.65 -31.70 -3.74
N ILE A 501 11.12 -30.55 -4.26
CA ILE A 501 10.27 -29.47 -4.78
C ILE A 501 10.24 -29.37 -6.32
N TYR A 502 10.78 -30.35 -7.05
CA TYR A 502 10.86 -30.30 -8.51
C TYR A 502 10.07 -31.43 -9.17
N ILE A 503 9.19 -31.11 -10.11
CA ILE A 503 8.45 -32.12 -10.90
C ILE A 503 9.41 -32.90 -11.79
N GLN A 504 9.46 -34.22 -11.61
CA GLN A 504 10.26 -35.16 -12.41
C GLN A 504 9.45 -35.76 -13.57
N SER A 505 8.15 -35.97 -13.33
CA SER A 505 7.18 -36.42 -14.33
C SER A 505 5.75 -36.14 -13.86
N ALA A 506 4.81 -36.08 -14.80
CA ALA A 506 3.39 -35.92 -14.50
C ALA A 506 2.53 -36.94 -15.28
N THR A 507 1.36 -37.26 -14.73
CA THR A 507 0.26 -37.88 -15.48
C THR A 507 -1.03 -37.10 -15.29
N LEU A 508 -1.85 -37.03 -16.33
CA LEU A 508 -3.20 -36.48 -16.29
C LEU A 508 -4.18 -37.61 -16.64
N ASN A 509 -5.07 -37.95 -15.71
CA ASN A 509 -5.98 -39.08 -15.80
C ASN A 509 -5.26 -40.40 -16.16
N GLY A 510 -4.10 -40.64 -15.54
CA GLY A 510 -3.24 -41.80 -15.75
C GLY A 510 -2.45 -41.81 -17.07
N LYS A 511 -2.65 -40.83 -17.95
CA LYS A 511 -1.87 -40.68 -19.20
C LYS A 511 -0.67 -39.77 -18.96
N LYS A 512 0.48 -40.08 -19.57
CA LYS A 512 1.69 -39.26 -19.48
C LYS A 512 1.40 -37.81 -19.87
N TYR A 513 1.81 -36.86 -19.02
CA TYR A 513 1.65 -35.43 -19.23
C TYR A 513 3.01 -34.74 -19.15
N THR A 514 3.33 -33.89 -20.13
CA THR A 514 4.66 -33.24 -20.24
C THR A 514 4.61 -31.73 -20.29
N LYS A 515 3.46 -31.13 -20.63
CA LYS A 515 3.25 -29.68 -20.61
C LYS A 515 3.44 -29.14 -19.20
N ASN A 516 4.09 -27.99 -19.09
CA ASN A 516 4.28 -27.29 -17.81
C ASN A 516 3.07 -26.43 -17.40
N TRP A 517 1.92 -26.59 -18.07
CA TRP A 517 0.70 -25.81 -17.87
C TRP A 517 -0.55 -26.67 -18.09
N ILE A 518 -1.71 -26.23 -17.59
CA ILE A 518 -3.05 -26.79 -17.87
C ILE A 518 -4.04 -25.72 -18.30
N THR A 519 -5.20 -26.15 -18.80
CA THR A 519 -6.37 -25.33 -19.13
C THR A 519 -7.43 -25.37 -18.01
N HIS A 520 -8.32 -24.38 -17.97
CA HIS A 520 -9.48 -24.29 -17.07
C HIS A 520 -10.43 -25.50 -17.21
N ASP A 521 -10.40 -26.14 -18.36
CA ASP A 521 -11.13 -27.37 -18.70
C ASP A 521 -10.92 -28.50 -17.66
N PHE A 522 -9.79 -28.50 -16.93
CA PHE A 522 -9.53 -29.38 -15.79
C PHE A 522 -10.47 -29.12 -14.59
N PHE A 523 -10.74 -27.85 -14.27
CA PHE A 523 -11.66 -27.43 -13.21
C PHE A 523 -13.14 -27.49 -13.66
N MET A 524 -13.40 -27.53 -14.97
CA MET A 524 -14.74 -27.81 -15.51
C MET A 524 -15.14 -29.29 -15.39
N LYS A 525 -14.20 -30.20 -15.67
CA LYS A 525 -14.47 -31.63 -15.88
C LYS A 525 -14.03 -32.53 -14.73
N GLY A 526 -13.15 -32.03 -13.86
CA GLY A 526 -12.44 -32.84 -12.87
C GLY A 526 -11.41 -33.77 -13.51
N GLY A 527 -10.74 -34.55 -12.68
CA GLY A 527 -9.68 -35.47 -13.08
C GLY A 527 -8.59 -35.60 -12.03
N VAL A 528 -7.51 -36.30 -12.37
CA VAL A 528 -6.33 -36.46 -11.51
C VAL A 528 -5.08 -36.03 -12.27
N LEU A 529 -4.47 -34.93 -11.84
CA LEU A 529 -3.13 -34.48 -12.21
C LEU A 529 -2.16 -34.95 -11.13
N GLU A 530 -1.29 -35.89 -11.46
CA GLU A 530 -0.40 -36.53 -10.50
C GLU A 530 1.06 -36.30 -10.90
N PHE A 531 1.79 -35.58 -10.05
CA PHE A 531 3.22 -35.32 -10.16
C PHE A 531 4.01 -36.39 -9.41
N THR A 532 5.21 -36.70 -9.91
CA THR A 532 6.27 -37.32 -9.11
C THR A 532 7.34 -36.28 -8.88
N VAL A 533 7.64 -35.95 -7.62
CA VAL A 533 8.62 -34.92 -7.26
C VAL A 533 9.97 -35.49 -6.84
N GLY A 534 11.00 -34.63 -6.81
CA GLY A 534 12.38 -34.96 -6.44
C GLY A 534 13.20 -33.73 -6.06
N GLU A 535 14.39 -33.94 -5.50
CA GLU A 535 15.24 -32.90 -4.88
C GLU A 535 16.03 -32.02 -5.86
N THR A 536 16.09 -32.40 -7.14
CA THR A 536 16.84 -31.68 -8.18
C THR A 536 15.94 -31.39 -9.38
N GLU A 537 16.16 -30.27 -10.07
CA GLU A 537 15.42 -29.94 -11.29
C GLU A 537 15.54 -31.06 -12.34
N GLY A 538 14.38 -31.50 -12.87
CA GLY A 538 14.28 -32.56 -13.87
C GLY A 538 14.11 -32.03 -15.30
N ALA A 539 14.00 -32.95 -16.26
CA ALA A 539 13.78 -32.63 -17.67
C ALA A 539 12.28 -32.59 -18.08
N TRP A 540 11.37 -32.43 -17.12
CA TRP A 540 9.93 -32.31 -17.37
C TRP A 540 9.55 -30.86 -17.67
N GLY A 541 8.67 -30.64 -18.63
CA GLY A 541 8.18 -29.28 -18.94
C GLY A 541 9.20 -28.36 -19.64
N THR A 542 10.27 -28.90 -20.23
CA THR A 542 11.40 -28.12 -20.79
C THR A 542 11.46 -28.11 -22.32
N LYS A 543 10.63 -28.88 -23.03
CA LYS A 543 10.62 -28.90 -24.51
C LYS A 543 9.77 -27.77 -25.06
N GLU A 544 10.06 -27.30 -26.27
CA GLU A 544 9.28 -26.25 -26.96
C GLU A 544 7.77 -26.56 -27.00
N VAL A 545 7.40 -27.83 -27.20
CA VAL A 545 5.99 -28.29 -27.23
C VAL A 545 5.33 -28.41 -25.86
N ASP A 546 6.11 -28.35 -24.79
CA ASP A 546 5.66 -28.44 -23.40
C ASP A 546 5.43 -27.04 -22.78
N LEU A 547 5.92 -25.97 -23.42
CA LEU A 547 5.81 -24.59 -22.93
C LEU A 547 4.38 -24.05 -23.08
N PRO A 548 4.00 -22.98 -22.34
CA PRO A 548 2.69 -22.35 -22.48
C PRO A 548 2.56 -21.62 -23.84
N PRO A 549 1.34 -21.40 -24.34
CA PRO A 549 1.12 -20.73 -25.62
C PRO A 549 1.58 -19.26 -25.59
N SER A 550 1.76 -18.67 -26.77
CA SER A 550 2.00 -17.24 -26.97
C SER A 550 1.49 -16.82 -28.34
N CYS A 551 1.02 -15.58 -28.47
CA CYS A 551 0.41 -15.03 -29.67
C CYS A 551 1.46 -14.72 -30.78
N ARG A 552 1.94 -15.75 -31.48
CA ARG A 552 2.89 -15.58 -32.60
C ARG A 552 2.21 -15.05 -33.87
N ARG A 553 2.19 -13.72 -34.06
CA ARG A 553 2.10 -13.09 -35.39
C ARG A 553 3.47 -12.50 -35.76
N ARG A 554 3.97 -12.82 -36.96
CA ARG A 554 5.23 -12.25 -37.47
C ARG A 554 5.03 -10.76 -37.75
N SER A 555 5.54 -9.90 -36.87
CA SER A 555 5.61 -8.45 -37.10
C SER A 555 6.47 -8.16 -38.34
N THR A 556 5.86 -7.55 -39.36
CA THR A 556 6.58 -7.02 -40.53
C THR A 556 7.16 -5.64 -40.20
N ARG A 557 8.17 -5.57 -39.33
CA ARG A 557 8.93 -4.33 -39.12
C ARG A 557 9.56 -3.88 -40.45
N ILE A 558 9.22 -2.68 -40.88
CA ILE A 558 9.91 -1.97 -41.97
C ILE A 558 11.29 -1.56 -41.43
N SER A 559 12.30 -2.38 -41.65
CA SER A 559 13.69 -2.02 -41.37
C SER A 559 14.15 -0.95 -42.36
N SER A 560 14.44 0.25 -41.83
CA SER A 560 15.22 1.28 -42.52
C SER A 560 16.72 1.11 -42.25
N SER A 561 17.26 -0.10 -42.46
CA SER A 561 18.71 -0.36 -42.40
C SER A 561 19.14 -1.27 -43.55
N GLY A 562 19.75 -0.66 -44.57
CA GLY A 562 20.12 -1.35 -45.81
C GLY A 562 21.40 -2.17 -45.70
N GLN A 563 21.30 -3.45 -45.35
CA GLN A 563 22.34 -4.43 -45.69
C GLN A 563 21.74 -5.83 -45.98
N LYS A 564 21.88 -6.29 -47.22
CA LYS A 564 21.44 -7.63 -47.64
C LYS A 564 22.43 -8.69 -47.20
N SER A 565 21.96 -9.71 -46.49
CA SER A 565 22.54 -11.06 -46.54
C SER A 565 21.58 -12.02 -47.28
N ARG A 566 22.10 -13.09 -47.86
CA ARG A 566 21.38 -14.04 -48.73
C ARG A 566 21.24 -15.42 -48.06
N TYR A 567 20.34 -16.23 -48.64
CA TYR A 567 20.01 -17.63 -48.30
C TYR A 567 19.15 -17.80 -47.02
N PHE A 568 18.14 -18.68 -46.99
CA PHE A 568 17.74 -19.75 -47.93
C PHE A 568 16.28 -19.63 -48.42
N GLU A 569 16.01 -20.13 -49.63
CA GLU A 569 14.66 -20.56 -50.07
C GLU A 569 14.34 -21.95 -49.49
N ALA A 570 13.06 -22.30 -49.43
CA ALA A 570 12.58 -23.58 -48.92
C ALA A 570 12.64 -24.70 -49.99
N ASP A 571 12.71 -25.97 -49.55
CA ASP A 571 11.74 -26.99 -50.02
C ASP A 571 11.77 -28.30 -49.19
N SER A 572 10.60 -28.96 -49.24
CA SER A 572 10.12 -30.29 -48.80
C SER A 572 11.03 -31.44 -48.31
N ASP A 573 10.58 -32.07 -47.20
CA ASP A 573 10.22 -33.50 -46.97
C ASP A 573 11.12 -34.72 -47.32
N GLU A 574 10.84 -35.80 -46.57
CA GLU A 574 11.18 -37.24 -46.70
C GLU A 574 12.53 -37.81 -46.15
N ASP A 575 12.36 -38.57 -45.05
CA ASP A 575 12.90 -39.90 -44.67
C ASP A 575 14.39 -40.36 -44.84
N ASP A 576 14.78 -41.11 -43.79
CA ASP A 576 15.60 -42.34 -43.75
C ASP A 576 17.07 -42.32 -43.23
N ASP A 577 17.51 -43.54 -42.91
CA ASP A 577 18.49 -43.98 -41.91
C ASP A 577 20.00 -43.72 -42.20
N SER A 578 20.77 -43.95 -41.14
CA SER A 578 22.11 -44.56 -41.10
C SER A 578 23.30 -43.74 -40.59
N SER A 579 24.05 -44.42 -39.73
CA SER A 579 25.30 -44.05 -39.05
C SER A 579 26.47 -43.64 -39.94
N ILE A 580 27.44 -42.87 -39.40
CA ILE A 580 28.83 -43.35 -39.15
C ILE A 580 29.69 -42.40 -38.28
N GLN A 581 30.67 -43.02 -37.64
CA GLN A 581 31.60 -42.62 -36.56
C GLN A 581 32.62 -41.50 -36.86
N GLY A 582 33.30 -41.01 -35.80
CA GLY A 582 34.51 -40.15 -35.89
C GLY A 582 34.84 -39.40 -34.58
N GLU A 583 34.99 -40.09 -33.45
CA GLU A 583 36.26 -40.29 -32.71
C GLU A 583 37.04 -39.07 -32.14
N PHE A 584 37.12 -39.05 -30.79
CA PHE A 584 38.24 -38.67 -29.91
C PHE A 584 39.18 -37.48 -30.24
N SER A 585 39.37 -36.58 -29.26
CA SER A 585 40.34 -36.83 -28.17
C SER A 585 40.43 -35.67 -27.16
N ALA A 586 40.89 -35.94 -25.93
CA ALA A 586 41.03 -34.98 -24.84
C ALA A 586 42.51 -34.72 -24.47
N LYS A 587 42.83 -33.53 -23.93
CA LYS A 587 43.62 -33.37 -22.67
C LYS A 587 43.85 -31.92 -22.19
N LYS A 588 43.67 -31.76 -20.88
CA LYS A 588 44.15 -30.70 -19.95
C LYS A 588 45.69 -30.84 -19.68
N PRO A 589 46.34 -30.15 -18.70
CA PRO A 589 46.42 -28.71 -18.33
C PRO A 589 47.87 -28.26 -17.94
N ARG A 590 48.06 -27.00 -17.47
CA ARG A 590 49.13 -26.52 -16.54
C ARG A 590 48.72 -25.11 -16.02
N LYS A 591 48.71 -24.68 -14.72
CA LYS A 591 49.64 -24.76 -13.55
C LYS A 591 51.04 -24.18 -13.83
N SER A 592 51.74 -23.45 -12.94
CA SER A 592 51.60 -23.02 -11.52
C SER A 592 52.62 -21.87 -11.25
N TYR A 593 52.77 -21.13 -10.12
CA TYR A 593 52.63 -21.31 -8.65
C TYR A 593 52.38 -19.91 -7.99
N GLY A 594 52.32 -19.67 -6.66
CA GLY A 594 52.44 -20.48 -5.43
C GLY A 594 52.04 -19.65 -4.19
N LYS A 595 51.54 -20.26 -3.09
CA LYS A 595 52.26 -20.58 -1.81
C LYS A 595 52.76 -19.33 -1.04
N SER A 596 52.65 -19.20 0.29
CA SER A 596 52.36 -20.12 1.43
C SER A 596 52.39 -19.29 2.74
N SER A 597 51.91 -19.65 3.95
CA SER A 597 51.14 -20.79 4.51
C SER A 597 50.92 -20.62 6.03
N ALA A 598 49.91 -21.31 6.61
CA ALA A 598 49.89 -21.90 7.97
C ALA A 598 49.85 -20.94 9.20
N LYS A 599 49.26 -21.27 10.37
CA LYS A 599 48.52 -22.45 10.91
C LYS A 599 47.71 -21.97 12.17
N LYS A 600 46.49 -22.49 12.46
CA LYS A 600 46.13 -23.47 13.54
C LYS A 600 46.67 -23.17 14.97
N THR A 601 45.94 -23.30 16.11
CA THR A 601 44.52 -23.61 16.45
C THR A 601 44.29 -23.49 17.98
N LYS A 602 43.01 -23.36 18.42
CA LYS A 602 42.37 -23.94 19.65
C LYS A 602 42.60 -23.37 21.09
N ILE A 603 41.46 -23.03 21.72
CA ILE A 603 40.89 -23.53 23.03
C ILE A 603 41.29 -22.90 24.39
N VAL A 604 40.28 -22.20 24.99
CA VAL A 604 39.69 -22.26 26.36
C VAL A 604 40.49 -21.83 27.61
N SER A 605 39.73 -21.38 28.63
CA SER A 605 40.02 -21.21 30.08
C SER A 605 40.98 -20.09 30.50
N ASP A 606 40.82 -19.41 31.64
CA ASP A 606 39.72 -19.31 32.64
C ASP A 606 39.95 -17.99 33.44
N ASP A 607 38.93 -17.55 34.19
CA ASP A 607 38.93 -16.95 35.54
C ASP A 607 39.97 -15.86 35.98
N ASP A 608 39.39 -14.77 36.55
CA ASP A 608 39.72 -14.14 37.85
C ASP A 608 41.11 -13.47 38.06
N ASP A 609 41.32 -12.48 38.94
CA ASP A 609 40.48 -11.78 39.93
C ASP A 609 41.09 -10.38 40.30
N ASP A 610 40.62 -9.78 41.41
CA ASP A 610 41.31 -8.81 42.31
C ASP A 610 41.35 -7.30 41.92
N GLU A 611 40.63 -6.39 42.60
CA GLU A 611 40.79 -5.79 43.97
C GLU A 611 41.47 -4.39 43.86
N ASP A 612 41.21 -3.31 44.62
CA ASP A 612 40.42 -2.97 45.83
C ASP A 612 39.86 -1.53 45.62
N ASP A 613 38.64 -1.14 46.00
CA ASP A 613 38.05 -0.88 47.33
C ASP A 613 38.54 0.41 48.06
N TYR A 614 37.58 1.19 48.59
CA TYR A 614 37.57 1.91 49.87
C TYR A 614 36.29 2.74 50.05
N HIS A 615 35.35 2.17 50.81
CA HIS A 615 34.35 2.80 51.70
C HIS A 615 34.98 3.89 52.63
N ASP A 616 34.28 4.77 53.38
CA ASP A 616 32.85 5.04 53.64
C ASP A 616 32.71 6.47 54.25
N GLU A 617 31.47 6.92 54.52
CA GLU A 617 30.99 7.63 55.75
C GLU A 617 29.89 8.69 55.46
N GLU A 618 28.63 8.33 55.74
CA GLU A 618 27.54 9.26 56.07
C GLU A 618 27.71 9.81 57.52
N PRO A 619 26.85 10.73 58.02
CA PRO A 619 25.61 10.23 58.66
C PRO A 619 24.37 11.18 58.67
N GLU A 620 23.19 10.58 58.84
CA GLU A 620 22.07 11.01 59.73
C GLU A 620 21.37 12.39 59.53
N GLU A 621 20.07 12.57 59.80
CA GLU A 621 18.91 11.67 59.96
C GLU A 621 17.62 12.54 59.95
N ASN A 622 16.48 11.94 59.60
CA ASN A 622 15.11 12.15 60.12
C ASN A 622 14.05 12.03 59.01
N GLY A 623 13.28 10.95 59.06
CA GLY A 623 12.18 10.69 58.13
C GLY A 623 10.81 11.12 58.68
N ALA A 624 9.82 11.04 57.79
CA ALA A 624 8.43 10.80 58.14
C ALA A 624 7.86 9.85 57.07
N GLN A 625 7.17 8.80 57.50
CA GLN A 625 6.43 7.89 56.62
C GLN A 625 5.08 8.52 56.25
N GLU A 626 4.68 8.37 55.00
CA GLU A 626 3.28 8.31 54.54
C GLU A 626 3.29 7.13 53.55
N GLU A 627 3.20 5.89 54.05
CA GLU A 627 1.95 5.13 54.21
C GLU A 627 1.25 4.88 52.86
N ASP A 628 1.55 3.72 52.28
CA ASP A 628 0.70 3.09 51.27
C ASP A 628 -0.61 2.66 51.96
N ASP A 629 -1.70 3.41 51.73
CA ASP A 629 -3.05 3.00 52.13
C ASP A 629 -3.53 1.81 51.27
N GLU A 630 -3.07 0.61 51.61
CA GLU A 630 -3.82 -0.62 51.33
C GLU A 630 -5.10 -0.60 52.19
N GLU A 631 -6.21 -0.08 51.65
CA GLU A 631 -7.53 -0.28 52.25
C GLU A 631 -7.87 -1.78 52.22
N GLU A 632 -7.65 -2.46 53.35
CA GLU A 632 -8.12 -3.81 53.65
C GLU A 632 -9.66 -3.80 53.70
N TYR A 633 -10.32 -4.23 52.61
CA TYR A 633 -11.77 -4.34 52.55
C TYR A 633 -12.26 -5.61 53.27
N ASP A 634 -12.86 -5.39 54.44
CA ASP A 634 -13.56 -6.40 55.26
C ASP A 634 -14.67 -7.11 54.46
N ASP A 635 -14.54 -8.43 54.27
CA ASP A 635 -15.31 -9.24 53.31
C ASP A 635 -16.79 -9.47 53.75
N ASP A 636 -17.18 -8.93 54.92
CA ASP A 636 -18.53 -9.05 55.53
C ASP A 636 -19.41 -7.77 55.42
N GLU A 637 -18.91 -6.62 54.90
CA GLU A 637 -19.76 -5.42 54.69
C GLU A 637 -20.46 -5.37 53.31
N ALA A 638 -21.76 -5.09 53.30
CA ALA A 638 -22.57 -5.08 52.07
C ALA A 638 -22.13 -3.98 51.06
N PRO A 639 -22.11 -4.27 49.74
CA PRO A 639 -21.49 -3.40 48.75
C PRO A 639 -22.20 -2.04 48.63
N ARG A 640 -21.49 -0.98 49.04
CA ARG A 640 -21.97 0.41 48.93
C ARG A 640 -21.96 0.84 47.45
N VAL A 641 -23.15 1.01 46.87
CA VAL A 641 -23.31 1.54 45.51
C VAL A 641 -23.12 3.06 45.53
N THR A 642 -21.88 3.51 45.29
CA THR A 642 -21.57 4.94 45.16
C THR A 642 -22.04 5.45 43.80
N ILE A 643 -23.25 6.04 43.76
CA ILE A 643 -23.74 6.75 42.58
C ILE A 643 -22.92 8.04 42.41
N ILE A 644 -21.91 8.02 41.54
CA ILE A 644 -21.15 9.22 41.17
C ILE A 644 -21.98 10.00 40.12
N PRO A 645 -22.50 11.21 40.44
CA PRO A 645 -23.25 11.98 39.46
C PRO A 645 -22.32 12.44 38.33
N LYS A 646 -22.78 12.36 37.08
CA LYS A 646 -22.02 12.97 35.97
C LYS A 646 -21.91 14.49 36.22
N PRO A 647 -20.70 15.08 36.10
CA PRO A 647 -20.51 16.53 36.12
C PRO A 647 -21.45 17.20 35.11
N LYS A 648 -22.18 18.21 35.57
CA LYS A 648 -22.94 19.08 34.67
C LYS A 648 -21.97 19.99 33.91
N LEU A 649 -22.37 20.41 32.71
CA LEU A 649 -21.66 21.47 32.01
C LEU A 649 -21.59 22.73 32.88
N ARG A 650 -20.43 23.39 32.90
CA ARG A 650 -20.25 24.73 33.46
C ARG A 650 -21.22 25.68 32.77
N ASP A 651 -21.78 26.58 33.57
CA ASP A 651 -22.50 27.74 33.06
C ASP A 651 -21.61 28.53 32.10
N ILE A 652 -22.24 29.24 31.18
CA ILE A 652 -21.59 30.18 30.27
C ILE A 652 -21.51 31.60 30.90
N ASP A 653 -22.14 31.79 32.06
CA ASP A 653 -22.24 33.04 32.81
C ASP A 653 -22.81 34.19 31.95
N GLY A 654 -23.73 33.86 31.05
CA GLY A 654 -24.34 34.80 30.10
C GLY A 654 -23.48 35.22 28.90
N VAL A 655 -22.26 34.70 28.76
CA VAL A 655 -21.39 34.95 27.60
C VAL A 655 -21.60 33.84 26.56
N PRO A 656 -21.98 34.13 25.31
CA PRO A 656 -22.10 33.10 24.28
C PRO A 656 -20.74 32.55 23.85
N TYR A 657 -20.77 31.43 23.13
CA TYR A 657 -19.62 31.00 22.32
C TYR A 657 -19.65 31.80 21.01
N GLU A 658 -18.50 32.28 20.57
CA GLU A 658 -18.32 33.14 19.39
C GLU A 658 -17.17 32.56 18.55
N ASP A 659 -17.28 32.56 17.23
CA ASP A 659 -16.35 31.82 16.37
C ASP A 659 -15.01 32.55 16.14
N ASP A 660 -14.86 33.78 16.62
CA ASP A 660 -13.67 34.61 16.45
C ASP A 660 -12.73 34.62 17.68
N LYS A 661 -13.16 34.11 18.84
CA LYS A 661 -12.38 34.06 20.09
C LYS A 661 -12.77 32.87 20.97
N LEU A 662 -11.83 32.33 21.73
CA LEU A 662 -12.12 31.19 22.62
C LEU A 662 -12.95 31.60 23.83
N HIS A 663 -13.93 30.78 24.17
CA HIS A 663 -14.67 30.95 25.41
C HIS A 663 -13.83 30.53 26.63
N LYS A 664 -13.93 31.29 27.74
CA LYS A 664 -13.16 31.05 28.99
C LYS A 664 -13.26 29.61 29.53
N ASN A 665 -14.38 28.92 29.29
CA ASN A 665 -14.59 27.54 29.74
C ASN A 665 -13.64 26.55 29.04
N THR A 666 -13.17 26.85 27.83
CA THR A 666 -12.17 26.04 27.11
C THR A 666 -10.82 26.08 27.80
N LEU A 667 -10.37 27.26 28.24
CA LEU A 667 -9.16 27.40 29.05
C LEU A 667 -9.30 26.74 30.44
N LEU A 668 -10.49 26.79 31.04
CA LEU A 668 -10.76 26.08 32.30
C LEU A 668 -10.71 24.56 32.12
N PHE A 669 -11.36 24.02 31.07
CA PHE A 669 -11.29 22.59 30.73
C PHE A 669 -9.85 22.11 30.54
N LEU A 670 -9.01 22.87 29.83
CA LEU A 670 -7.59 22.51 29.64
C LEU A 670 -6.80 22.53 30.96
N LYS A 671 -7.12 23.44 31.91
CA LYS A 671 -6.55 23.41 33.27
C LYS A 671 -6.96 22.15 34.03
N ASP A 672 -8.24 21.76 33.96
CA ASP A 672 -8.70 20.54 34.62
C ASP A 672 -8.08 19.28 34.00
N LEU A 673 -7.97 19.23 32.66
CA LEU A 673 -7.34 18.13 31.93
C LEU A 673 -5.87 17.98 32.30
N LYS A 674 -5.17 19.09 32.57
CA LYS A 674 -3.80 19.09 33.10
C LYS A 674 -3.73 18.51 34.51
N ALA A 675 -4.63 18.94 35.40
CA ALA A 675 -4.70 18.47 36.79
C ALA A 675 -5.19 17.01 36.91
N ASN A 676 -6.02 16.54 35.98
CA ASN A 676 -6.72 15.26 36.03
C ASN A 676 -6.49 14.43 34.75
N ASN A 677 -5.23 14.32 34.31
CA ASN A 677 -4.86 13.67 33.04
C ASN A 677 -4.99 12.13 33.10
N LYS A 678 -6.22 11.63 33.25
CA LYS A 678 -6.61 10.23 33.41
C LYS A 678 -7.76 9.91 32.46
N ARG A 679 -7.75 8.73 31.83
CA ARG A 679 -8.77 8.31 30.84
C ARG A 679 -10.19 8.28 31.44
N SER A 680 -10.32 7.86 32.70
CA SER A 680 -11.58 7.84 33.45
C SER A 680 -12.15 9.24 33.67
N TRP A 681 -11.30 10.22 34.00
CA TRP A 681 -11.70 11.60 34.21
C TRP A 681 -12.22 12.26 32.93
N LEU A 682 -11.50 12.11 31.81
CA LEU A 682 -11.96 12.67 30.52
C LEU A 682 -13.27 12.03 30.07
N LYS A 683 -13.44 10.71 30.23
CA LYS A 683 -14.69 10.00 29.91
C LYS A 683 -15.88 10.51 30.75
N LEU A 684 -15.64 10.94 31.98
CA LEU A 684 -16.66 11.54 32.85
C LEU A 684 -17.01 12.99 32.44
N HIS A 685 -16.09 13.70 31.78
CA HIS A 685 -16.22 15.09 31.32
C HIS A 685 -16.34 15.23 29.79
N ASP A 686 -16.75 14.17 29.07
CA ASP A 686 -16.82 14.14 27.59
C ASP A 686 -17.66 15.28 27.00
N ALA A 687 -18.72 15.71 27.70
CA ALA A 687 -19.55 16.85 27.28
C ALA A 687 -18.79 18.19 27.31
N GLU A 688 -17.92 18.42 28.32
CA GLU A 688 -17.05 19.61 28.34
C GLU A 688 -16.01 19.54 27.23
N PHE A 689 -15.39 18.38 27.04
CA PHE A 689 -14.39 18.17 25.99
C PHE A 689 -14.95 18.44 24.60
N ARG A 690 -16.16 17.95 24.28
CA ARG A 690 -16.80 18.23 22.98
C ARG A 690 -17.13 19.71 22.81
N ARG A 691 -17.55 20.38 23.89
CA ARG A 691 -17.85 21.82 23.88
C ARG A 691 -16.58 22.66 23.65
N SER A 692 -15.48 22.33 24.35
CA SER A 692 -14.21 23.03 24.19
C SER A 692 -13.49 22.70 22.88
N LEU A 693 -13.69 21.50 22.34
CA LEU A 693 -13.17 21.13 21.02
C LEU A 693 -13.88 21.91 19.92
N LYS A 694 -15.22 22.02 19.98
CA LYS A 694 -15.98 22.80 18.98
C LYS A 694 -15.59 24.29 18.98
N ASP A 695 -15.44 24.88 20.17
CA ASP A 695 -14.94 26.25 20.37
C ASP A 695 -13.54 26.46 19.78
N TRP A 696 -12.65 25.49 19.94
CA TRP A 696 -11.34 25.51 19.30
C TRP A 696 -11.41 25.33 17.77
N GLU A 697 -12.32 24.49 17.28
CA GLU A 697 -12.48 24.22 15.84
C GLU A 697 -13.00 25.45 15.08
N SER A 698 -14.03 26.15 15.58
CA SER A 698 -14.53 27.36 14.90
C SER A 698 -13.57 28.55 15.01
N PHE A 699 -12.88 28.71 16.15
CA PHE A 699 -11.78 29.67 16.27
C PHE A 699 -10.66 29.42 15.25
N VAL A 700 -10.31 28.16 14.99
CA VAL A 700 -9.29 27.82 13.98
C VAL A 700 -9.82 28.02 12.56
N GLU A 701 -11.11 27.79 12.30
CA GLU A 701 -11.75 28.04 11.00
C GLU A 701 -11.64 29.51 10.61
N THR A 702 -12.13 30.43 11.44
CA THR A 702 -12.07 31.88 11.18
C THR A 702 -10.64 32.45 11.23
N MET A 703 -9.74 31.88 12.06
CA MET A 703 -8.32 32.25 12.05
C MET A 703 -7.61 31.75 10.78
N THR A 704 -8.11 30.71 10.10
CA THR A 704 -7.55 30.23 8.82
C THR A 704 -7.75 31.28 7.74
N GLU A 705 -8.95 31.84 7.61
CA GLU A 705 -9.25 32.93 6.66
C GLU A 705 -8.23 34.07 6.78
N LYS A 706 -7.99 34.55 8.02
CA LYS A 706 -7.01 35.61 8.29
C LYS A 706 -5.55 35.22 8.05
N ILE A 707 -5.19 33.94 8.14
CA ILE A 707 -3.82 33.49 7.81
C ILE A 707 -3.64 33.44 6.29
N VAL A 708 -4.66 33.03 5.54
CA VAL A 708 -4.66 33.05 4.06
C VAL A 708 -4.59 34.49 3.53
N GLU A 709 -5.24 35.46 4.17
CA GLU A 709 -5.11 36.89 3.83
C GLU A 709 -3.69 37.45 4.04
N LEU A 710 -2.91 36.89 4.98
CA LEU A 710 -1.55 37.35 5.32
C LEU A 710 -0.45 36.65 4.51
N ASP A 711 -0.70 35.42 4.06
CA ASP A 711 0.20 34.59 3.27
C ASP A 711 -0.62 33.79 2.24
N GLU A 712 -0.74 34.34 1.04
CA GLU A 712 -1.49 33.77 -0.09
C GLU A 712 -0.97 32.39 -0.53
N THR A 713 0.19 31.95 -0.05
CA THR A 713 0.73 30.61 -0.34
C THR A 713 0.10 29.52 0.54
N ILE A 714 -0.65 29.90 1.58
CA ILE A 714 -1.43 28.99 2.42
C ILE A 714 -2.80 28.75 1.77
N PRO A 715 -3.15 27.51 1.40
CA PRO A 715 -4.49 27.20 0.91
C PRO A 715 -5.50 27.10 2.07
N GLU A 716 -6.77 27.40 1.77
CA GLU A 716 -7.89 27.03 2.64
C GLU A 716 -7.99 25.50 2.74
N LEU A 717 -7.70 24.97 3.92
CA LEU A 717 -7.74 23.53 4.20
C LEU A 717 -8.76 23.23 5.29
N PRO A 718 -9.40 22.03 5.28
CA PRO A 718 -10.31 21.63 6.34
C PRO A 718 -9.65 21.73 7.72
N VAL A 719 -10.38 22.24 8.73
CA VAL A 719 -9.90 22.38 10.13
C VAL A 719 -9.23 21.10 10.64
N LYS A 720 -9.79 19.95 10.29
CA LYS A 720 -9.27 18.60 10.59
C LYS A 720 -7.86 18.31 10.08
N ASP A 721 -7.27 19.15 9.23
CA ASP A 721 -5.94 19.01 8.63
C ASP A 721 -4.93 20.05 9.12
N VAL A 722 -5.39 21.07 9.87
CA VAL A 722 -4.54 22.07 10.56
C VAL A 722 -4.45 21.84 12.08
N ILE A 723 -5.50 21.36 12.76
CA ILE A 723 -5.47 21.14 14.23
C ILE A 723 -4.65 19.91 14.65
N PHE A 724 -4.11 19.88 15.88
CA PHE A 724 -3.55 18.67 16.48
C PHE A 724 -4.48 18.02 17.49
N ARG A 725 -4.63 16.69 17.41
CA ARG A 725 -5.38 15.91 18.41
C ARG A 725 -4.72 15.99 19.79
N ILE A 726 -5.55 16.00 20.84
CA ILE A 726 -5.09 15.93 22.24
C ILE A 726 -4.55 14.56 22.65
N TYR A 727 -4.86 13.48 21.92
CA TYR A 727 -4.41 12.12 22.26
C TYR A 727 -2.91 11.93 22.02
N ARG A 728 -2.19 11.45 23.04
CA ARG A 728 -0.75 11.12 22.99
C ARG A 728 -0.51 9.66 22.61
N ASP A 729 0.57 9.41 21.89
CA ASP A 729 1.16 8.07 21.83
C ASP A 729 2.12 7.93 23.01
N VAL A 730 1.83 6.99 23.90
CA VAL A 730 2.59 6.74 25.13
C VAL A 730 3.55 5.55 25.01
N ARG A 731 3.51 4.79 23.91
CA ARG A 731 4.27 3.53 23.74
C ARG A 731 5.78 3.66 23.89
N PHE A 732 6.30 4.87 23.63
CA PHE A 732 7.74 5.18 23.71
C PHE A 732 8.02 6.45 24.53
N SER A 733 7.06 6.91 25.35
CA SER A 733 7.21 8.14 26.15
C SER A 733 7.56 7.82 27.60
N LYS A 734 8.49 8.58 28.19
CA LYS A 734 8.78 8.52 29.65
C LYS A 734 7.68 9.14 30.51
N ASP A 735 6.76 9.88 29.90
CA ASP A 735 5.60 10.49 30.54
C ASP A 735 4.35 9.70 30.11
N PRO A 736 3.71 8.96 31.05
CA PRO A 736 2.60 8.05 30.75
C PRO A 736 1.25 8.78 30.59
N THR A 737 1.19 10.12 30.69
CA THR A 737 -0.08 10.84 30.60
C THR A 737 -0.73 10.68 29.21
N PRO A 738 -2.02 10.28 29.13
CA PRO A 738 -2.67 9.93 27.88
C PRO A 738 -3.04 11.13 26.99
N TYR A 739 -3.14 12.33 27.54
CA TYR A 739 -3.60 13.53 26.83
C TYR A 739 -2.60 14.69 26.89
N LYS A 740 -2.62 15.51 25.85
CA LYS A 740 -2.00 16.83 25.83
C LYS A 740 -2.95 17.81 26.53
N PRO A 741 -2.51 18.58 27.54
CA PRO A 741 -3.34 19.56 28.23
C PRO A 741 -3.46 20.89 27.44
N HIS A 742 -3.48 20.80 26.11
CA HIS A 742 -3.48 21.95 25.21
C HIS A 742 -4.15 21.62 23.87
N TYR A 743 -4.74 22.62 23.25
CA TYR A 743 -5.04 22.59 21.81
C TYR A 743 -3.91 23.26 21.04
N SER A 744 -3.76 22.92 19.76
CA SER A 744 -2.85 23.63 18.86
C SER A 744 -3.22 23.40 17.39
N ALA A 745 -2.77 24.29 16.52
CA ALA A 745 -2.97 24.20 15.07
C ALA A 745 -1.71 24.66 14.34
N ALA A 746 -1.46 24.10 13.16
CA ALA A 746 -0.40 24.49 12.25
C ALA A 746 -0.91 24.70 10.82
N TRP A 747 -0.48 25.80 10.20
CA TRP A 747 -0.81 26.17 8.82
C TRP A 747 0.47 26.18 7.98
N SER A 748 0.45 25.48 6.86
CA SER A 748 1.47 25.50 5.82
C SER A 748 0.79 25.22 4.47
N ARG A 749 1.55 25.27 3.36
CA ARG A 749 1.04 24.93 2.02
C ARG A 749 0.38 23.54 1.92
N THR A 750 0.66 22.64 2.87
CA THR A 750 0.07 21.28 2.96
C THR A 750 -0.60 21.00 4.32
N GLY A 751 -0.94 22.05 5.07
CA GLY A 751 -1.54 21.96 6.41
C GLY A 751 -0.52 21.60 7.50
N ARG A 752 -0.93 20.88 8.56
CA ARG A 752 -0.04 20.52 9.69
C ARG A 752 1.02 19.44 9.37
N LYS A 753 0.97 18.86 8.17
CA LYS A 753 1.86 17.79 7.69
C LYS A 753 2.55 18.25 6.41
N GLY A 754 3.78 17.79 6.17
CA GLY A 754 4.50 18.02 4.92
C GLY A 754 5.85 18.72 5.11
N PRO A 755 6.50 19.11 3.99
CA PRO A 755 7.89 19.56 3.99
C PRO A 755 8.09 21.03 4.40
N TYR A 756 7.01 21.83 4.40
CA TYR A 756 7.05 23.28 4.51
C TYR A 756 7.17 23.78 5.96
N ALA A 757 7.78 24.96 6.12
CA ALA A 757 7.68 25.77 7.32
C ALA A 757 6.21 26.14 7.58
N CYS A 758 5.82 26.15 8.85
CA CYS A 758 4.43 26.38 9.26
C CYS A 758 4.30 27.58 10.22
N TYR A 759 3.13 28.22 10.21
CA TYR A 759 2.63 29.02 11.33
C TYR A 759 2.03 28.09 12.37
N TYR A 760 2.14 28.41 13.65
CA TYR A 760 1.72 27.57 14.76
C TYR A 760 1.08 28.38 15.89
N ILE A 761 -0.09 27.95 16.37
CA ILE A 761 -0.72 28.49 17.58
C ILE A 761 -0.81 27.39 18.63
N HIS A 762 -0.38 27.71 19.85
CA HIS A 762 -0.40 26.81 21.01
C HIS A 762 -1.30 27.37 22.11
N CYS A 763 -2.39 26.68 22.40
CA CYS A 763 -3.33 27.02 23.47
C CYS A 763 -3.12 26.08 24.67
N GLU A 764 -2.11 26.37 25.48
CA GLU A 764 -1.93 25.77 26.82
C GLU A 764 -2.11 26.86 27.88
N PRO A 765 -3.01 26.71 28.88
CA PRO A 765 -3.18 27.71 29.92
C PRO A 765 -1.89 27.92 30.75
N GLY A 766 -1.46 29.17 30.87
CA GLY A 766 -0.17 29.58 31.45
C GLY A 766 1.03 29.45 30.50
N ASN A 767 0.83 28.98 29.26
CA ASN A 767 1.88 28.76 28.27
C ASN A 767 1.38 28.97 26.83
N VAL A 768 0.51 29.95 26.61
CA VAL A 768 0.02 30.29 25.27
C VAL A 768 1.12 30.96 24.45
N PHE A 769 1.31 30.53 23.19
CA PHE A 769 2.22 31.20 22.26
C PHE A 769 1.80 31.05 20.80
N VAL A 770 2.24 32.01 19.99
CA VAL A 770 2.19 31.98 18.52
C VAL A 770 3.62 31.89 18.01
N GLY A 771 3.88 31.04 17.04
CA GLY A 771 5.22 30.84 16.49
C GLY A 771 5.19 30.25 15.09
N GLY A 772 6.37 29.86 14.59
CA GLY A 772 6.47 29.26 13.28
C GLY A 772 7.89 28.89 12.88
N GLY A 773 8.01 28.21 11.73
CA GLY A 773 9.25 27.79 11.11
C GLY A 773 9.34 26.28 10.87
N LEU A 774 10.56 25.76 10.85
CA LEU A 774 10.86 24.34 10.63
C LEU A 774 11.32 23.67 11.93
N TRP A 775 10.43 22.85 12.50
CA TRP A 775 10.67 22.03 13.69
C TRP A 775 10.94 20.57 13.29
N HIS A 776 12.10 20.03 13.66
CA HIS A 776 12.57 18.70 13.23
C HIS A 776 12.49 18.44 11.70
N PRO A 777 12.93 19.37 10.83
CA PRO A 777 13.01 19.14 9.38
C PRO A 777 13.91 17.95 9.03
N GLU A 778 13.60 17.31 7.92
CA GLU A 778 14.32 16.15 7.40
C GLU A 778 15.78 16.46 7.03
N ALA A 779 16.59 15.40 6.91
CA ALA A 779 18.03 15.53 6.65
C ALA A 779 18.35 16.32 5.37
N GLY A 780 17.55 16.18 4.31
CA GLY A 780 17.70 16.95 3.07
C GLY A 780 17.44 18.44 3.25
N HIS A 781 16.39 18.82 3.97
CA HIS A 781 16.09 20.23 4.28
C HIS A 781 17.16 20.85 5.17
N ILE A 782 17.66 20.11 6.16
CA ILE A 782 18.80 20.53 6.99
C ILE A 782 20.07 20.75 6.14
N GLN A 783 20.30 19.97 5.09
CA GLN A 783 21.42 20.20 4.16
C GLN A 783 21.21 21.47 3.32
N LYS A 784 20.02 21.66 2.73
CA LYS A 784 19.67 22.88 1.97
C LYS A 784 19.81 24.16 2.83
N LEU A 785 19.32 24.13 4.07
CA LEU A 785 19.44 25.24 5.01
C LEU A 785 20.91 25.53 5.36
N ARG A 786 21.74 24.50 5.54
CA ARG A 786 23.19 24.68 5.78
C ARG A 786 23.93 25.25 4.57
N ALA A 787 23.62 24.79 3.36
CA ALA A 787 24.15 25.36 2.13
C ALA A 787 23.77 26.85 2.00
N SER A 788 22.50 27.18 2.22
CA SER A 788 22.00 28.57 2.24
C SER A 788 22.69 29.46 3.30
N ILE A 789 23.04 28.93 4.47
CA ILE A 789 23.81 29.68 5.50
C ILE A 789 25.26 29.95 5.05
N ASP A 790 25.90 28.98 4.41
CA ASP A 790 27.31 29.06 3.98
C ASP A 790 27.47 29.94 2.72
N GLU A 791 26.69 29.61 1.69
CA GLU A 791 26.73 30.22 0.35
C GLU A 791 26.04 31.59 0.31
N ARG A 792 24.88 31.74 0.99
CA ARG A 792 24.02 32.94 0.91
C ARG A 792 23.75 33.58 2.29
N PRO A 793 24.79 33.88 3.09
CA PRO A 793 24.69 34.40 4.46
C PRO A 793 23.92 35.73 4.58
N ARG A 794 23.87 36.51 3.49
CA ARG A 794 23.17 37.80 3.41
C ARG A 794 21.65 37.63 3.45
N ARG A 795 21.07 36.57 2.87
CA ARG A 795 19.60 36.33 2.90
C ARG A 795 19.13 36.07 4.34
N TRP A 796 19.85 35.21 5.08
CA TRP A 796 19.63 34.97 6.51
C TRP A 796 19.69 36.26 7.34
N ARG A 797 20.71 37.10 7.11
CA ARG A 797 20.85 38.40 7.79
C ARG A 797 19.70 39.34 7.46
N ARG A 798 19.35 39.49 6.17
CA ARG A 798 18.24 40.33 5.67
C ARG A 798 16.93 39.99 6.40
N VAL A 799 16.59 38.72 6.48
CA VAL A 799 15.34 38.22 7.10
C VAL A 799 15.36 38.36 8.64
N LEU A 800 16.44 37.94 9.31
CA LEU A 800 16.50 38.01 10.77
C LEU A 800 16.64 39.45 11.31
N MET A 801 17.17 40.37 10.51
CA MET A 801 17.33 41.79 10.86
C MET A 801 16.08 42.64 10.62
N ASP A 802 15.05 42.11 9.95
CA ASP A 802 13.78 42.81 9.72
C ASP A 802 13.23 43.41 11.03
N GLU A 803 12.68 44.62 10.95
CA GLU A 803 12.30 45.35 12.16
C GLU A 803 11.11 44.69 12.87
N ALA A 804 10.10 44.24 12.11
CA ALA A 804 8.90 43.62 12.67
C ALA A 804 9.22 42.24 13.25
N PHE A 805 9.95 41.41 12.50
CA PHE A 805 10.42 40.09 12.94
C PHE A 805 11.29 40.21 14.21
N ARG A 806 12.34 41.04 14.19
CA ARG A 806 13.26 41.19 15.33
C ARG A 806 12.55 41.72 16.57
N ARG A 807 11.68 42.74 16.44
CA ARG A 807 10.96 43.31 17.59
C ARG A 807 9.96 42.31 18.20
N THR A 808 9.42 41.40 17.38
CA THR A 808 8.42 40.42 17.81
C THR A 808 9.04 39.17 18.43
N PHE A 809 10.08 38.62 17.80
CA PHE A 809 10.66 37.32 18.19
C PHE A 809 12.03 37.40 18.86
N LEU A 810 12.84 38.42 18.55
CA LEU A 810 14.19 38.58 19.09
C LEU A 810 14.34 39.88 19.93
N PRO A 811 13.43 40.21 20.87
CA PRO A 811 13.43 41.49 21.58
C PRO A 811 14.63 41.72 22.49
N LYS A 812 15.43 40.67 22.77
CA LYS A 812 16.68 40.73 23.53
C LYS A 812 17.89 41.11 22.66
N ALA A 813 17.77 41.03 21.33
CA ALA A 813 18.85 41.35 20.42
C ALA A 813 19.05 42.87 20.30
N LYS A 814 20.31 43.30 20.27
CA LYS A 814 20.67 44.65 19.80
C LYS A 814 20.43 44.72 18.29
N ASN A 815 20.27 45.93 17.75
CA ASN A 815 20.18 46.18 16.31
C ASN A 815 21.56 46.04 15.61
N THR A 816 22.13 44.83 15.67
CA THR A 816 23.37 44.43 14.99
C THR A 816 23.26 42.94 14.60
N GLU A 817 23.80 42.57 13.42
CA GLU A 817 23.69 41.20 12.89
C GLU A 817 24.19 40.14 13.89
N GLU A 818 25.37 40.38 14.48
CA GLU A 818 25.97 39.48 15.49
C GLU A 818 25.05 39.24 16.69
N SER A 819 24.36 40.28 17.16
CA SER A 819 23.46 40.15 18.31
C SER A 819 22.16 39.46 17.95
N VAL A 820 21.66 39.65 16.73
CA VAL A 820 20.45 39.01 16.21
C VAL A 820 20.69 37.53 15.97
N ILE A 821 21.75 37.18 15.21
CA ILE A 821 22.15 35.80 14.94
C ILE A 821 22.38 35.03 16.26
N LYS A 822 23.14 35.62 17.20
CA LYS A 822 23.41 35.00 18.50
C LYS A 822 22.14 34.76 19.33
N THR A 823 21.15 35.65 19.24
CA THR A 823 19.88 35.48 19.98
C THR A 823 19.05 34.36 19.35
N PHE A 824 18.95 34.33 18.02
CA PHE A 824 18.24 33.29 17.28
C PHE A 824 18.84 31.89 17.47
N THR A 825 20.18 31.76 17.47
CA THR A 825 20.85 30.47 17.73
C THR A 825 20.69 30.01 19.17
N GLU A 826 20.76 30.92 20.14
CA GLU A 826 20.54 30.65 21.57
C GLU A 826 19.12 30.14 21.85
N GLU A 827 18.11 30.65 21.14
CA GLU A 827 16.72 30.21 21.25
C GLU A 827 16.47 28.84 20.58
N ASN A 828 17.19 28.52 19.50
CA ASN A 828 17.06 27.25 18.77
C ASN A 828 18.07 26.16 19.21
N LYS A 829 18.90 26.39 20.24
CA LYS A 829 19.99 25.47 20.61
C LYS A 829 19.56 24.11 21.18
N GLY A 830 18.29 23.95 21.57
CA GLY A 830 17.82 22.82 22.39
C GLY A 830 18.11 21.43 21.81
N ASN A 831 18.14 21.28 20.49
CA ASN A 831 18.52 20.04 19.79
C ASN A 831 19.73 20.23 18.83
N ALA A 832 20.47 21.33 18.97
CA ALA A 832 21.60 21.65 18.09
C ALA A 832 22.77 20.67 18.26
N LEU A 833 23.63 20.59 17.24
CA LEU A 833 24.83 19.76 17.27
C LEU A 833 25.86 20.30 18.27
N LYS A 834 26.33 19.44 19.17
CA LYS A 834 27.44 19.75 20.11
C LYS A 834 28.77 20.01 19.39
N THR A 835 28.95 19.42 18.21
CA THR A 835 30.15 19.53 17.36
C THR A 835 29.81 20.16 16.01
N LYS A 836 30.82 20.58 15.25
CA LYS A 836 30.62 21.09 13.88
C LYS A 836 29.94 20.04 12.99
N PRO A 837 29.03 20.42 12.07
CA PRO A 837 28.51 19.47 11.08
C PRO A 837 29.63 18.97 10.15
N LYS A 838 29.43 17.79 9.54
CA LYS A 838 30.32 17.26 8.50
C LYS A 838 30.34 18.25 7.31
N GLY A 839 31.52 18.49 6.74
CA GLY A 839 31.73 19.44 5.63
C GLY A 839 32.30 20.80 6.07
N PHE A 840 31.97 21.30 7.26
CA PHE A 840 32.34 22.67 7.68
C PHE A 840 33.56 22.71 8.60
N ILE A 841 34.29 23.82 8.60
CA ILE A 841 35.41 24.07 9.53
C ILE A 841 34.91 24.56 10.90
N PRO A 842 35.63 24.29 12.01
CA PRO A 842 35.23 24.78 13.34
C PRO A 842 35.15 26.31 13.43
N GLU A 843 35.99 27.01 12.69
CA GLU A 843 36.16 28.47 12.70
C GLU A 843 35.20 29.20 11.73
N HIS A 844 34.17 28.52 11.21
CA HIS A 844 33.23 29.12 10.27
C HIS A 844 32.45 30.29 10.91
N ARG A 845 32.33 31.43 10.21
CA ARG A 845 31.72 32.67 10.72
C ARG A 845 30.29 32.49 11.28
N ASP A 846 29.52 31.58 10.68
CA ASP A 846 28.13 31.29 11.04
C ASP A 846 27.98 29.87 11.66
N ILE A 847 29.04 29.33 12.29
CA ILE A 847 29.07 27.94 12.78
C ILE A 847 27.92 27.59 13.76
N GLU A 848 27.47 28.54 14.58
CA GLU A 848 26.35 28.31 15.50
C GLU A 848 24.99 28.19 14.78
N LEU A 849 24.80 28.88 13.64
CA LEU A 849 23.63 28.67 12.77
C LEU A 849 23.71 27.29 12.10
N LEU A 850 24.89 26.92 11.58
CA LEU A 850 25.10 25.61 10.94
C LEU A 850 24.87 24.42 11.88
N LYS A 851 25.12 24.58 13.18
CA LYS A 851 24.86 23.55 14.20
C LYS A 851 23.38 23.30 14.46
N LEU A 852 22.49 24.24 14.14
CA LEU A 852 21.07 24.11 14.43
C LEU A 852 20.44 22.88 13.74
N ARG A 853 19.38 22.38 14.37
CA ARG A 853 18.47 21.35 13.82
C ARG A 853 17.01 21.78 13.79
N ASN A 854 16.66 22.90 14.44
CA ASN A 854 15.38 23.58 14.33
C ASN A 854 15.63 25.02 13.87
N PHE A 855 14.71 25.55 13.08
CA PHE A 855 14.70 26.93 12.61
C PHE A 855 13.33 27.52 12.91
N THR A 856 13.10 27.82 14.18
CA THR A 856 11.79 28.19 14.73
C THR A 856 11.86 29.49 15.52
N VAL A 857 10.75 30.22 15.54
CA VAL A 857 10.51 31.36 16.43
C VAL A 857 9.18 31.22 17.15
N GLY A 858 9.03 31.90 18.30
CA GLY A 858 7.77 31.92 19.03
C GLY A 858 7.69 33.06 20.04
N LYS A 859 6.53 33.71 20.11
CA LYS A 859 6.18 34.78 21.03
C LYS A 859 5.11 34.28 21.99
N LYS A 860 5.43 34.23 23.28
CA LYS A 860 4.45 33.96 24.34
C LYS A 860 3.47 35.12 24.45
N ILE A 861 2.20 34.79 24.65
CA ILE A 861 1.11 35.74 24.88
C ILE A 861 0.35 35.35 26.16
N SER A 862 -0.44 36.27 26.71
CA SER A 862 -1.28 35.98 27.88
C SER A 862 -2.46 35.09 27.50
N ASP A 863 -2.87 34.17 28.37
CA ASP A 863 -4.13 33.40 28.28
C ASP A 863 -5.32 34.30 27.90
N SER A 864 -5.37 35.52 28.46
CA SER A 864 -6.43 36.49 28.24
C SER A 864 -6.50 37.04 26.81
N VAL A 865 -5.45 36.89 26.00
CA VAL A 865 -5.47 37.32 24.60
C VAL A 865 -6.47 36.45 23.83
N LEU A 866 -6.47 35.13 24.01
CA LEU A 866 -7.36 34.22 23.28
C LEU A 866 -8.86 34.40 23.58
N THR A 867 -9.20 35.13 24.63
CA THR A 867 -10.59 35.40 25.07
C THR A 867 -11.00 36.86 24.86
N ALA A 868 -10.20 37.67 24.17
CA ALA A 868 -10.45 39.09 23.93
C ALA A 868 -11.12 39.30 22.57
N ASP A 869 -11.96 40.33 22.44
CA ASP A 869 -12.69 40.63 21.19
C ASP A 869 -11.74 40.93 20.00
N ASN A 870 -10.51 41.35 20.27
CA ASN A 870 -9.48 41.61 19.25
C ASN A 870 -8.39 40.52 19.19
N CYS A 871 -8.69 39.28 19.60
CA CYS A 871 -7.65 38.25 19.74
C CYS A 871 -6.99 37.88 18.40
N GLN A 872 -7.78 37.76 17.34
CA GLN A 872 -7.27 37.40 16.01
C GLN A 872 -6.44 38.51 15.39
N GLU A 873 -6.73 39.77 15.69
CA GLU A 873 -5.92 40.91 15.24
C GLU A 873 -4.54 40.89 15.92
N GLN A 874 -4.50 40.64 17.24
CA GLN A 874 -3.25 40.46 17.97
C GLN A 874 -2.44 39.24 17.50
N ILE A 875 -3.10 38.17 17.04
CA ILE A 875 -2.44 37.00 16.44
C ILE A 875 -1.95 37.31 15.02
N ALA A 876 -2.77 37.97 14.20
CA ALA A 876 -2.44 38.40 12.85
C ALA A 876 -1.20 39.31 12.82
N GLU A 877 -1.08 40.26 13.75
CA GLU A 877 0.15 41.07 13.90
C GLU A 877 1.42 40.22 14.13
N ILE A 878 1.29 39.12 14.89
CA ILE A 878 2.41 38.22 15.19
C ILE A 878 2.71 37.31 13.99
N VAL A 879 1.68 36.84 13.28
CA VAL A 879 1.81 36.06 12.03
C VAL A 879 2.44 36.90 10.92
N GLN A 880 1.97 38.14 10.73
CA GLN A 880 2.49 39.08 9.73
C GLN A 880 4.00 39.31 9.89
N ALA A 881 4.48 39.41 11.14
CA ALA A 881 5.89 39.54 11.46
C ALA A 881 6.73 38.27 11.21
N MET A 882 6.11 37.11 10.92
CA MET A 882 6.78 35.87 10.52
C MET A 882 6.77 35.61 9.01
N VAL A 883 5.89 36.23 8.22
CA VAL A 883 5.65 35.87 6.81
C VAL A 883 6.96 35.78 6.03
N GLY A 884 7.76 36.86 6.00
CA GLY A 884 9.04 36.87 5.28
C GLY A 884 10.07 35.83 5.77
N PHE A 885 9.95 35.33 7.01
CA PHE A 885 10.78 34.24 7.53
C PHE A 885 10.26 32.86 7.10
N ILE A 886 8.94 32.66 7.08
CA ILE A 886 8.30 31.44 6.58
C ILE A 886 8.53 31.28 5.08
N THR A 887 8.29 32.34 4.29
CA THR A 887 8.59 32.37 2.84
C THR A 887 10.06 32.02 2.60
N PHE A 888 11.00 32.69 3.28
CA PHE A 888 12.43 32.43 3.12
C PHE A 888 12.85 30.98 3.45
N LEU A 889 12.30 30.39 4.51
CA LEU A 889 12.56 28.99 4.84
C LEU A 889 12.01 28.07 3.75
N ASN A 890 10.78 28.33 3.27
CA ASN A 890 10.13 27.58 2.21
C ASN A 890 10.91 27.66 0.89
N ASP A 891 11.29 28.85 0.44
CA ASP A 891 12.15 29.07 -0.73
C ASP A 891 13.47 28.28 -0.65
N THR A 892 14.02 28.14 0.56
CA THR A 892 15.29 27.42 0.76
C THR A 892 15.11 25.91 0.71
N VAL A 893 14.03 25.35 1.26
CA VAL A 893 13.84 23.89 1.35
C VAL A 893 13.05 23.30 0.18
N MET A 894 12.12 24.08 -0.39
CA MET A 894 11.19 23.73 -1.46
C MET A 894 10.95 24.96 -2.36
N PRO A 895 11.97 25.41 -3.13
CA PRO A 895 11.83 26.55 -4.04
C PRO A 895 10.77 26.31 -5.10
N ASP A 896 9.93 27.32 -5.36
CA ASP A 896 8.98 27.32 -6.46
C ASP A 896 9.70 27.41 -7.81
N LEU A 897 9.24 26.64 -8.80
CA LEU A 897 9.92 26.47 -10.09
C LEU A 897 10.13 27.78 -10.87
N SER A 898 9.29 28.79 -10.64
CA SER A 898 9.40 30.13 -11.23
C SER A 898 10.59 30.95 -10.71
N ASN A 899 11.07 30.65 -9.50
CA ASN A 899 12.09 31.46 -8.82
C ASN A 899 13.52 30.96 -9.12
N LEU A 900 13.68 29.97 -10.00
CA LEU A 900 14.97 29.42 -10.42
C LEU A 900 15.63 30.25 -11.54
N ASP A 901 14.87 31.06 -12.28
CA ASP A 901 15.38 31.89 -13.39
C ASP A 901 15.79 33.32 -12.96
N ASP A 902 15.21 33.86 -11.87
CA ASP A 902 15.46 35.24 -11.39
C ASP A 902 16.69 35.38 -10.48
N ASP A 903 17.33 34.25 -10.11
CA ASP A 903 18.37 34.17 -9.07
C ASP A 903 19.76 34.69 -9.54
N SER A 904 19.80 35.45 -10.65
CA SER A 904 21.02 35.96 -11.30
C SER A 904 21.30 37.47 -11.09
N SER A 905 20.48 38.18 -10.31
CA SER A 905 20.59 39.65 -10.14
C SER A 905 20.95 40.17 -8.75
N ASP A 906 21.06 39.33 -7.71
CA ASP A 906 21.25 39.78 -6.30
C ASP A 906 22.75 39.88 -5.88
N ASP A 907 23.66 39.94 -6.86
CA ASP A 907 25.14 39.98 -6.70
C ASP A 907 25.76 41.36 -7.04
N GLU A 908 25.17 42.44 -6.51
CA GLU A 908 25.83 43.76 -6.30
C GLU A 908 25.89 44.13 -4.79
#